data_AF-W7V044-F1
#
_entry.id   AF-W7V044-F1
#
_cell.length_a   1.000
_cell.length_b   1.000
_cell.length_c   1.000
_cell.angle_alpha   90.00
_cell.angle_beta   90.00
_cell.angle_gamma   90.00
#
_symmetry.space_group_name_H-M   'P 1'
#
loop_
_entity.id
_entity.type
_entity.pdbx_description
1 polymer ?
#
loop_
_entity_poly.entity_id
_entity_poly.type
_entity_poly.pdbx_seq_one_letter_code
_entity_poly.pdbx_strand_id
1 'polypeptide(L)'
;MKNKHFLKAAAFVLAAAFVCTSSSVTAWNIKKDISDNNNSNNKENVQPIAAEIVPEEERWSVKEQLTYASKGNDDTKLTLICNNLIDELNETKKSIDAESAEIAQWADGEILERQKQYEKTINEKYTQTIQALNNVKNGIDTDANIDIISDNLSSDNEISCAYAAPRTVADTSVIETIDEAAIRVQASSAPSYDPTEKDLDMTNDIFDADAFRQIADELGDFDEIYRFIKNNIKNEMYTGSKKGPLLTFYQLGGNDIDQASLLVYLLRSKNIPARFVRGTVRITTQQALDLTGASDAETASRIIAVCYKNSQKIMGNEGIKGFRFEHTWAEAYIPYTDYRGAGSKSGESVWIPLDPSFKKIVMKEETLDAKYNQEQIDQFSGMQEMIKESPDTYKDDIVLPDKINLRYPVISNRNEIYLPSSLPYTVDTVSERYTAIKSADKQTISIGFNDETIFSSPVAELYGQYISIAYEPASESDKEVMDRYEKFTSVPAYLVRVVPVVTVGTKRYAAEESCTLGTVQQMSTRIKDDTGTTVLYDQVLAGSVYAINLDFNVISTIEGELAEYQMKAAAEKRGTEKLFTADVLGEVIGYAGRYYFSLCDFQDQLYAGTNNILYSRHLGAAITGYQFQISTAFGTVRSLDPGNFYIDASYNKSTAINLDGDTSIERKYNFETGLIESRFEGDIWAELTGSDQPRISTVHVMTAAAEKGIEPVYLTAANADAVLDECNIDSYIKTDIKGFANSGNLIILVPEILSMGDWVGTAYIAMDPVTGAALYMISDGTAGGASQDYDLEVEPDINDKLFNLNIKLSYINRALALAGVVKGCAGLIKAEEGDIKSVVENLIGMFASTCAYANAVQMELNMCDLVLEYAEEGMTEQELRKRLGKEAAKNLAATAANILALVNVNTSGSNIGGEIGNIMTTMVGLAGSDDNSEMDMGKLVDTFLHLENLAKLLIGI
;
A
#
# COMPACT_ATOMS: atom_id res chain seq x y z
N MET A 1 31.42 -11.58 -24.48
CA MET A 1 30.62 -12.77 -24.85
C MET A 1 29.95 -13.48 -23.65
N LYS A 2 30.23 -13.12 -22.37
CA LYS A 2 29.65 -13.78 -21.18
C LYS A 2 28.48 -13.02 -20.48
N ASN A 3 28.18 -11.76 -20.82
CA ASN A 3 27.04 -10.99 -20.25
C ASN A 3 25.66 -11.38 -20.83
N LYS A 4 25.62 -12.16 -21.92
CA LYS A 4 24.37 -12.50 -22.63
C LYS A 4 23.54 -13.59 -21.95
N HIS A 5 24.10 -14.32 -21.00
CA HIS A 5 23.40 -15.34 -20.22
C HIS A 5 22.90 -14.80 -18.87
N PHE A 6 23.44 -13.66 -18.43
CA PHE A 6 23.16 -13.05 -17.13
C PHE A 6 21.84 -12.26 -17.13
N LEU A 7 21.64 -11.42 -18.13
CA LEU A 7 20.38 -10.68 -18.36
C LEU A 7 19.22 -11.63 -18.71
N LYS A 8 19.53 -12.80 -19.28
CA LYS A 8 18.54 -13.88 -19.55
C LYS A 8 18.01 -14.57 -18.29
N ALA A 9 18.73 -14.48 -17.16
CA ALA A 9 18.28 -15.04 -15.87
C ALA A 9 17.41 -14.03 -15.10
N ALA A 10 17.77 -12.74 -15.12
CA ALA A 10 16.93 -11.66 -14.58
C ALA A 10 15.59 -11.54 -15.34
N ALA A 11 15.63 -11.69 -16.67
CA ALA A 11 14.44 -11.75 -17.52
C ALA A 11 13.52 -12.96 -17.23
N PHE A 12 14.09 -14.09 -16.82
CA PHE A 12 13.32 -15.29 -16.47
C PHE A 12 12.52 -15.10 -15.17
N VAL A 13 13.10 -14.37 -14.21
CA VAL A 13 12.44 -13.98 -12.94
C VAL A 13 11.36 -12.93 -13.18
N LEU A 14 11.61 -11.96 -14.07
CA LEU A 14 10.62 -10.96 -14.51
C LEU A 14 9.45 -11.56 -15.32
N ALA A 15 9.72 -12.53 -16.20
CA ALA A 15 8.67 -13.23 -16.96
C ALA A 15 7.80 -14.16 -16.09
N ALA A 16 8.39 -14.76 -15.04
CA ALA A 16 7.62 -15.52 -14.05
C ALA A 16 6.71 -14.61 -13.19
N ALA A 17 7.17 -13.40 -12.83
CA ALA A 17 6.37 -12.40 -12.12
C ALA A 17 5.26 -11.77 -13.00
N PHE A 18 5.53 -11.58 -14.30
CA PHE A 18 4.55 -11.07 -15.27
C PHE A 18 3.35 -12.02 -15.44
N VAL A 19 3.55 -13.32 -15.27
CA VAL A 19 2.46 -14.30 -15.40
C VAL A 19 1.60 -14.40 -14.15
N CYS A 20 2.21 -14.31 -12.97
CA CYS A 20 1.43 -14.35 -11.73
C CYS A 20 0.51 -13.13 -11.60
N THR A 21 0.77 -12.05 -12.35
CA THR A 21 -0.03 -10.80 -12.35
C THR A 21 -0.94 -10.64 -13.58
N SER A 22 -0.65 -11.31 -14.71
CA SER A 22 -1.46 -11.20 -15.93
C SER A 22 -2.67 -12.14 -16.02
N SER A 23 -2.97 -12.93 -15.00
CA SER A 23 -4.11 -13.87 -15.00
C SER A 23 -5.48 -13.25 -14.63
N SER A 24 -5.61 -11.93 -14.49
CA SER A 24 -6.92 -11.26 -14.33
C SER A 24 -7.48 -10.58 -15.58
N VAL A 25 -6.83 -10.68 -16.74
CA VAL A 25 -7.38 -10.12 -17.98
C VAL A 25 -7.79 -11.25 -18.92
N THR A 26 -8.67 -12.14 -18.45
CA THR A 26 -9.64 -12.92 -19.27
C THR A 26 -10.75 -13.55 -18.42
N ALA A 27 -11.43 -12.76 -17.60
CA ALA A 27 -12.76 -13.14 -17.08
C ALA A 27 -13.89 -12.89 -18.10
N TRP A 28 -13.56 -12.60 -19.37
CA TRP A 28 -14.55 -12.27 -20.40
C TRP A 28 -14.48 -13.29 -21.54
N ASN A 29 -15.09 -14.46 -21.32
CA ASN A 29 -15.90 -15.24 -22.28
C ASN A 29 -16.12 -16.66 -21.74
N ILE A 30 -17.18 -16.87 -20.94
CA ILE A 30 -17.76 -18.19 -20.73
C ILE A 30 -19.25 -18.14 -21.06
N LYS A 31 -19.61 -18.58 -22.27
CA LYS A 31 -20.85 -19.35 -22.47
C LYS A 31 -20.81 -20.17 -23.76
N LYS A 32 -21.28 -21.43 -23.62
CA LYS A 32 -21.49 -22.55 -24.57
C LYS A 32 -20.29 -23.49 -24.78
N ASP A 33 -20.40 -24.81 -24.65
CA ASP A 33 -21.56 -25.71 -24.62
C ASP A 33 -21.31 -26.87 -23.65
N ILE A 34 -22.17 -27.00 -22.63
CA ILE A 34 -22.42 -28.28 -21.95
C ILE A 34 -23.68 -28.86 -22.62
N SER A 35 -23.46 -29.71 -23.63
CA SER A 35 -24.41 -30.76 -23.99
C SER A 35 -23.63 -32.02 -24.34
N ASP A 36 -23.47 -32.93 -23.38
CA ASP A 36 -24.09 -34.26 -23.46
C ASP A 36 -23.51 -35.23 -22.42
N ASN A 37 -24.45 -35.93 -21.77
CA ASN A 37 -24.33 -37.15 -20.94
C ASN A 37 -23.99 -37.06 -19.43
N ASN A 38 -25.07 -36.84 -18.67
CA ASN A 38 -25.57 -37.70 -17.57
C ASN A 38 -24.65 -38.85 -17.07
N ASN A 39 -24.17 -38.77 -15.82
CA ASN A 39 -24.78 -39.53 -14.72
C ASN A 39 -24.28 -39.11 -13.31
N SER A 40 -25.19 -38.47 -12.57
CA SER A 40 -25.45 -38.45 -11.12
C SER A 40 -24.38 -38.73 -10.04
N ASN A 41 -24.23 -37.70 -9.20
CA ASN A 41 -24.21 -37.67 -7.72
C ASN A 41 -22.86 -37.50 -7.00
N ASN A 42 -22.81 -36.37 -6.27
CA ASN A 42 -21.81 -35.84 -5.33
C ASN A 42 -20.50 -35.34 -5.93
N LYS A 43 -20.54 -34.07 -6.37
CA LYS A 43 -19.40 -33.16 -6.45
C LYS A 43 -19.82 -31.83 -5.83
N GLU A 44 -19.51 -31.62 -4.56
CA GLU A 44 -19.42 -30.26 -4.02
C GLU A 44 -17.97 -29.80 -4.27
N ASN A 45 -17.78 -29.11 -5.39
CA ASN A 45 -16.57 -28.33 -5.63
C ASN A 45 -16.47 -27.29 -4.51
N VAL A 46 -15.31 -27.13 -3.87
CA VAL A 46 -15.01 -25.88 -3.16
C VAL A 46 -14.83 -24.81 -4.24
N GLN A 47 -15.95 -24.15 -4.55
CA GLN A 47 -16.02 -23.02 -5.47
C GLN A 47 -15.34 -21.81 -4.79
N PRO A 48 -14.69 -20.90 -5.54
CA PRO A 48 -14.52 -19.53 -5.05
C PRO A 48 -15.90 -19.04 -4.59
N ILE A 49 -15.98 -18.32 -3.46
CA ILE A 49 -17.25 -17.88 -2.89
C ILE A 49 -18.04 -17.16 -3.99
N ALA A 50 -19.09 -17.83 -4.46
CA ALA A 50 -19.74 -17.43 -5.71
C ALA A 50 -20.52 -16.15 -5.45
N ALA A 51 -20.25 -15.09 -6.21
CA ALA A 51 -20.98 -13.84 -6.02
C ALA A 51 -22.48 -14.03 -6.28
N GLU A 52 -23.34 -13.55 -5.39
CA GLU A 52 -24.79 -13.64 -5.55
C GLU A 52 -25.40 -12.26 -5.74
N ILE A 53 -26.35 -12.11 -6.67
CA ILE A 53 -27.09 -10.86 -6.82
C ILE A 53 -28.02 -10.74 -5.62
N VAL A 54 -27.90 -9.66 -4.85
CA VAL A 54 -28.77 -9.42 -3.71
C VAL A 54 -30.03 -8.69 -4.18
N PRO A 55 -31.22 -9.32 -4.06
CA PRO A 55 -32.48 -8.68 -4.46
C PRO A 55 -32.73 -7.39 -3.68
N GLU A 56 -33.32 -6.39 -4.34
CA GLU A 56 -33.70 -5.12 -3.71
C GLU A 56 -34.55 -5.32 -2.45
N GLU A 57 -35.49 -6.28 -2.48
CA GLU A 57 -36.40 -6.56 -1.36
C GLU A 57 -35.70 -7.10 -0.10
N GLU A 58 -34.56 -7.79 -0.27
CA GLU A 58 -33.78 -8.33 0.84
C GLU A 58 -32.95 -7.25 1.55
N ARG A 59 -32.74 -6.11 0.89
CA ARG A 59 -31.98 -4.97 1.39
C ARG A 59 -32.86 -3.88 1.99
N TRP A 60 -34.19 -4.07 1.95
CA TRP A 60 -35.13 -3.08 2.49
C TRP A 60 -34.92 -2.86 3.98
N SER A 61 -34.70 -1.61 4.34
CA SER A 61 -34.78 -1.12 5.70
C SER A 61 -36.13 -1.48 6.33
N VAL A 62 -36.19 -1.50 7.67
CA VAL A 62 -37.46 -1.70 8.40
C VAL A 62 -38.54 -0.73 7.91
N LYS A 63 -38.15 0.51 7.59
CA LYS A 63 -39.03 1.53 7.02
C LYS A 63 -39.59 1.12 5.67
N GLU A 64 -38.76 0.63 4.75
CA GLU A 64 -39.18 0.18 3.42
C GLU A 64 -40.08 -1.05 3.49
N GLN A 65 -39.72 -2.04 4.32
CA GLN A 65 -40.54 -3.24 4.53
C GLN A 65 -41.94 -2.90 5.03
N LEU A 66 -42.04 -2.04 6.06
CA LEU A 66 -43.31 -1.60 6.62
C LEU A 66 -44.12 -0.73 5.64
N THR A 67 -43.44 0.17 4.91
CA THR A 67 -44.08 1.04 3.91
C THR A 67 -44.63 0.26 2.73
N TYR A 68 -43.87 -0.73 2.26
CA TYR A 68 -44.31 -1.59 1.17
C TYR A 68 -45.51 -2.45 1.57
N ALA A 69 -45.44 -3.10 2.73
CA ALA A 69 -46.53 -3.92 3.25
C ALA A 69 -47.80 -3.10 3.50
N SER A 70 -47.67 -1.86 4.00
CA SER A 70 -48.81 -0.97 4.25
C SER A 70 -49.47 -0.48 2.96
N LYS A 71 -48.69 -0.07 1.95
CA LYS A 71 -49.22 0.41 0.66
C LYS A 71 -49.77 -0.71 -0.22
N GLY A 72 -49.26 -1.93 -0.07
CA GLY A 72 -49.75 -3.12 -0.76
C GLY A 72 -51.13 -3.62 -0.29
N ASN A 73 -51.67 -3.07 0.81
CA ASN A 73 -52.86 -3.58 1.51
C ASN A 73 -52.74 -5.08 1.88
N ASP A 74 -51.53 -5.55 2.19
CA ASP A 74 -51.30 -6.92 2.69
C ASP A 74 -51.22 -6.92 4.22
N ASP A 75 -52.40 -6.81 4.85
CA ASP A 75 -52.54 -6.74 6.32
C ASP A 75 -51.91 -7.95 7.03
N THR A 76 -51.83 -9.11 6.35
CA THR A 76 -51.24 -10.32 6.92
C THR A 76 -49.72 -10.20 6.97
N LYS A 77 -49.09 -9.74 5.88
CA LYS A 77 -47.64 -9.50 5.82
C LYS A 77 -47.23 -8.38 6.78
N LEU A 78 -47.98 -7.27 6.82
CA LEU A 78 -47.71 -6.16 7.74
C LEU A 78 -47.78 -6.60 9.22
N THR A 79 -48.80 -7.38 9.57
CA THR A 79 -48.96 -7.92 10.93
C THR A 79 -47.83 -8.86 11.30
N LEU A 80 -47.39 -9.71 10.38
CA LEU A 80 -46.27 -10.64 10.60
C LEU A 80 -44.97 -9.89 10.87
N ILE A 81 -44.63 -8.91 10.03
CA ILE A 81 -43.44 -8.06 10.20
C ILE A 81 -43.46 -7.38 11.57
N CYS A 82 -44.58 -6.75 11.94
CA CYS A 82 -44.70 -6.06 13.23
C CYS A 82 -44.54 -7.02 14.42
N ASN A 83 -45.12 -8.22 14.37
CA ASN A 83 -45.01 -9.19 15.47
C ASN A 83 -43.58 -9.70 15.63
N ASN A 84 -42.90 -10.03 14.53
CA ASN A 84 -41.52 -10.50 14.57
C ASN A 84 -40.59 -9.44 15.19
N LEU A 85 -40.72 -8.18 14.75
CA LEU A 85 -39.97 -7.06 15.34
C LEU A 85 -40.28 -6.88 16.83
N ILE A 86 -41.55 -6.99 17.25
CA ILE A 86 -41.90 -6.90 18.68
C ILE A 86 -41.21 -8.01 19.49
N ASP A 87 -41.21 -9.24 18.98
CA ASP A 87 -40.59 -10.38 19.67
C ASP A 87 -39.06 -10.22 19.80
N GLU A 88 -38.38 -9.80 18.72
CA GLU A 88 -36.95 -9.51 18.70
C GLU A 88 -36.56 -8.38 19.67
N LEU A 89 -37.33 -7.28 19.67
CA LEU A 89 -37.09 -6.15 20.56
C LEU A 89 -37.34 -6.50 22.03
N ASN A 90 -38.30 -7.38 22.32
CA ASN A 90 -38.56 -7.87 23.67
C ASN A 90 -37.42 -8.75 24.21
N GLU A 91 -36.90 -9.67 23.41
CA GLU A 91 -35.74 -10.48 23.81
C GLU A 91 -34.48 -9.61 23.97
N THR A 92 -34.27 -8.65 23.07
CA THR A 92 -33.17 -7.67 23.18
C THR A 92 -33.27 -6.88 24.50
N LYS A 93 -34.46 -6.37 24.83
CA LYS A 93 -34.70 -5.62 26.06
C LYS A 93 -34.45 -6.46 27.32
N LYS A 94 -34.93 -7.70 27.32
CA LYS A 94 -34.72 -8.65 28.42
C LYS A 94 -33.25 -8.99 28.64
N SER A 95 -32.49 -9.12 27.55
CA SER A 95 -31.03 -9.28 27.60
C SER A 95 -30.34 -8.06 28.22
N ILE A 96 -30.72 -6.85 27.81
CA ILE A 96 -30.17 -5.60 28.39
C ILE A 96 -30.47 -5.48 29.88
N ASP A 97 -31.70 -5.82 30.32
CA ASP A 97 -32.08 -5.75 31.73
C ASP A 97 -31.28 -6.73 32.60
N ALA A 98 -30.92 -7.90 32.05
CA ALA A 98 -30.09 -8.88 32.73
C ALA A 98 -28.64 -8.38 32.88
N GLU A 99 -28.04 -7.85 31.81
CA GLU A 99 -26.70 -7.25 31.84
C GLU A 99 -26.63 -6.08 32.82
N SER A 100 -27.63 -5.20 32.78
CA SER A 100 -27.75 -4.04 33.67
C SER A 100 -27.70 -4.46 35.16
N ALA A 101 -28.39 -5.55 35.50
CA ALA A 101 -28.41 -6.09 36.87
C ALA A 101 -27.07 -6.71 37.29
N GLU A 102 -26.27 -7.21 36.35
CA GLU A 102 -24.91 -7.69 36.60
C GLU A 102 -23.94 -6.52 36.80
N ILE A 103 -23.97 -5.54 35.89
CA ILE A 103 -23.14 -4.32 35.93
C ILE A 103 -23.33 -3.60 37.27
N ALA A 104 -24.57 -3.51 37.78
CA ALA A 104 -24.88 -2.88 39.05
C ALA A 104 -24.18 -3.51 40.28
N GLN A 105 -23.63 -4.72 40.16
CA GLN A 105 -22.97 -5.43 41.27
C GLN A 105 -21.49 -5.06 41.42
N TRP A 106 -20.87 -4.55 40.35
CA TRP A 106 -19.42 -4.33 40.31
C TRP A 106 -19.01 -2.94 39.82
N ALA A 107 -19.87 -2.23 39.09
CA ALA A 107 -19.58 -0.92 38.54
C ALA A 107 -19.37 0.13 39.64
N ASP A 108 -18.43 1.04 39.41
CA ASP A 108 -18.22 2.21 40.25
C ASP A 108 -19.30 3.28 40.02
N GLY A 109 -19.20 4.41 40.74
CA GLY A 109 -20.18 5.49 40.63
C GLY A 109 -20.26 6.14 39.24
N GLU A 110 -19.16 6.17 38.49
CA GLU A 110 -19.09 6.78 37.16
C GLU A 110 -19.71 5.84 36.11
N ILE A 111 -19.33 4.57 36.13
CA ILE A 111 -19.87 3.54 35.24
C ILE A 111 -21.38 3.33 35.52
N LEU A 112 -21.80 3.35 36.79
CA LEU A 112 -23.23 3.27 37.15
C LEU A 112 -24.04 4.46 36.61
N GLU A 113 -23.45 5.65 36.50
CA GLU A 113 -24.16 6.80 35.94
C GLU A 113 -24.34 6.64 34.43
N ARG A 114 -23.29 6.20 33.71
CA ARG A 114 -23.37 5.91 32.27
C ARG A 114 -24.39 4.80 31.97
N GLN A 115 -24.38 3.74 32.79
CA GLN A 115 -25.37 2.67 32.76
C GLN A 115 -26.81 3.20 32.87
N LYS A 116 -27.10 4.05 33.85
CA LYS A 116 -28.43 4.65 34.02
C LYS A 116 -28.85 5.51 32.83
N GLN A 117 -27.92 6.26 32.23
CA GLN A 117 -28.22 7.07 31.05
C GLN A 117 -28.55 6.19 29.83
N TYR A 118 -27.82 5.09 29.65
CA TYR A 118 -28.11 4.11 28.61
C TYR A 118 -29.48 3.45 28.83
N GLU A 119 -29.75 2.94 30.04
CA GLU A 119 -31.05 2.35 30.39
C GLU A 119 -32.22 3.30 30.14
N LYS A 120 -32.08 4.57 30.53
CA LYS A 120 -33.09 5.59 30.30
C LYS A 120 -33.41 5.72 28.80
N THR A 121 -32.36 5.86 27.99
CA THR A 121 -32.48 6.00 26.52
C THR A 121 -33.14 4.78 25.90
N ILE A 122 -32.69 3.58 26.25
CA ILE A 122 -33.25 2.31 25.75
C ILE A 122 -34.71 2.15 26.18
N ASN A 123 -35.07 2.45 27.42
CA ASN A 123 -36.45 2.33 27.91
C ASN A 123 -37.41 3.30 27.19
N GLU A 124 -36.96 4.54 26.94
CA GLU A 124 -37.71 5.55 26.20
C GLU A 124 -37.95 5.09 24.74
N LYS A 125 -36.87 4.72 24.02
CA LYS A 125 -36.97 4.23 22.64
C LYS A 125 -37.78 2.94 22.54
N TYR A 126 -37.57 1.97 23.42
CA TYR A 126 -38.35 0.73 23.47
C TYR A 126 -39.85 0.99 23.59
N THR A 127 -40.25 1.82 24.55
CA THR A 127 -41.67 2.12 24.79
C THR A 127 -42.31 2.77 23.55
N GLN A 128 -41.61 3.74 22.95
CA GLN A 128 -42.07 4.42 21.74
C GLN A 128 -42.17 3.47 20.54
N THR A 129 -41.15 2.65 20.30
CA THR A 129 -41.11 1.72 19.16
C THR A 129 -42.16 0.63 19.27
N ILE A 130 -42.36 0.03 20.45
CA ILE A 130 -43.41 -0.98 20.66
C ILE A 130 -44.80 -0.36 20.48
N GLN A 131 -45.02 0.86 20.97
CA GLN A 131 -46.28 1.56 20.75
C GLN A 131 -46.49 1.84 19.25
N ALA A 132 -45.46 2.31 18.55
CA ALA A 132 -45.52 2.60 17.12
C ALA A 132 -45.79 1.34 16.28
N LEU A 133 -45.12 0.22 16.58
CA LEU A 133 -45.37 -1.08 15.91
C LEU A 133 -46.81 -1.56 16.11
N ASN A 134 -47.36 -1.39 17.32
CA ASN A 134 -48.76 -1.72 17.59
C ASN A 134 -49.72 -0.77 16.84
N ASN A 135 -49.40 0.51 16.69
CA ASN A 135 -50.20 1.45 15.91
C ASN A 135 -50.19 1.09 14.42
N VAL A 136 -49.02 0.80 13.85
CA VAL A 136 -48.86 0.36 12.45
C VAL A 136 -49.65 -0.91 12.19
N LYS A 137 -49.53 -1.92 13.06
CA LYS A 137 -50.29 -3.17 12.99
C LYS A 137 -51.81 -2.97 13.01
N ASN A 138 -52.30 -1.91 13.66
CA ASN A 138 -53.73 -1.58 13.77
C ASN A 138 -54.19 -0.51 12.76
N GLY A 139 -53.32 -0.08 11.83
CA GLY A 139 -53.64 0.94 10.82
C GLY A 139 -53.84 2.36 11.37
N ILE A 140 -53.20 2.69 12.50
CA ILE A 140 -53.32 3.99 13.17
C ILE A 140 -52.12 4.85 12.79
N ASP A 141 -52.35 6.01 12.15
CA ASP A 141 -51.32 6.99 11.75
C ASP A 141 -50.04 6.31 11.20
N THR A 142 -50.23 5.37 10.28
CA THR A 142 -49.21 4.39 9.87
C THR A 142 -47.90 5.05 9.45
N ASP A 143 -47.94 6.06 8.57
CA ASP A 143 -46.73 6.71 8.06
C ASP A 143 -45.91 7.37 9.18
N ALA A 144 -46.56 8.12 10.07
CA ALA A 144 -45.88 8.79 11.19
C ALA A 144 -45.29 7.79 12.19
N ASN A 145 -45.95 6.65 12.42
CA ASN A 145 -45.42 5.61 13.30
C ASN A 145 -44.29 4.82 12.63
N ILE A 146 -44.31 4.63 11.31
CA ILE A 146 -43.18 4.06 10.56
C ILE A 146 -41.94 4.96 10.69
N ASP A 147 -42.10 6.28 10.61
CA ASP A 147 -40.98 7.22 10.84
C ASP A 147 -40.41 7.08 12.25
N ILE A 148 -41.25 7.01 13.29
CA ILE A 148 -40.79 6.78 14.68
C ILE A 148 -40.03 5.46 14.82
N ILE A 149 -40.52 4.37 14.20
CA ILE A 149 -39.85 3.07 14.22
C ILE A 149 -38.49 3.18 13.54
N SER A 150 -38.45 3.82 12.36
CA SER A 150 -37.23 4.05 11.60
C SER A 150 -36.20 4.80 12.44
N ASP A 151 -36.56 5.97 12.97
CA ASP A 151 -35.66 6.83 13.73
C ASP A 151 -35.13 6.15 15.00
N ASN A 152 -35.97 5.34 15.67
CA ASN A 152 -35.55 4.64 16.89
C ASN A 152 -34.70 3.39 16.62
N LEU A 153 -34.77 2.81 15.42
CA LEU A 153 -34.01 1.60 15.07
C LEU A 153 -32.79 1.91 14.19
N SER A 154 -32.77 3.05 13.49
CA SER A 154 -31.59 3.54 12.78
C SER A 154 -30.51 3.96 13.78
N SER A 155 -29.27 3.61 13.49
CA SER A 155 -28.13 4.29 14.10
C SER A 155 -28.00 5.69 13.51
N ASP A 156 -27.65 6.68 14.33
CA ASP A 156 -27.43 8.08 13.91
C ASP A 156 -26.19 8.25 12.99
N ASN A 157 -25.60 7.16 12.51
CA ASN A 157 -24.41 7.19 11.67
C ASN A 157 -24.84 7.44 10.22
N GLU A 158 -25.14 8.70 9.88
CA GLU A 158 -25.04 9.13 8.48
C GLU A 158 -23.57 8.93 8.05
N ILE A 159 -23.33 7.85 7.30
CA ILE A 159 -22.07 7.62 6.59
C ILE A 159 -22.02 8.68 5.49
N SER A 160 -21.45 9.85 5.80
CA SER A 160 -20.94 10.73 4.76
C SER A 160 -19.76 10.00 4.13
N CYS A 161 -19.90 9.62 2.86
CA CYS A 161 -18.82 9.02 2.08
C CYS A 161 -17.55 9.86 2.20
N ALA A 162 -16.40 9.18 2.33
CA ALA A 162 -15.12 9.84 2.19
C ALA A 162 -15.12 10.57 0.85
N TYR A 163 -14.78 11.86 0.84
CA TYR A 163 -14.54 12.57 -0.41
C TYR A 163 -13.23 12.06 -1.00
N ALA A 164 -13.27 10.90 -1.65
CA ALA A 164 -12.16 10.40 -2.45
C ALA A 164 -11.97 11.37 -3.63
N ALA A 165 -10.94 12.22 -3.54
CA ALA A 165 -10.53 13.02 -4.68
C ALA A 165 -9.92 12.09 -5.73
N PRO A 166 -10.22 12.28 -7.04
CA PRO A 166 -9.63 11.45 -8.08
C PRO A 166 -8.14 11.28 -7.92
N ARG A 167 -7.58 10.11 -8.29
CA ARG A 167 -6.13 9.93 -8.40
C ARG A 167 -5.59 11.10 -9.24
N THR A 168 -5.02 12.11 -8.59
CA THR A 168 -4.65 13.32 -9.32
C THR A 168 -3.34 13.04 -10.00
N VAL A 169 -3.31 13.04 -11.33
CA VAL A 169 -2.04 13.20 -12.06
C VAL A 169 -1.51 14.59 -11.70
N ALA A 170 -0.20 14.71 -11.49
CA ALA A 170 0.38 16.04 -11.37
C ALA A 170 0.01 16.89 -12.60
N ASP A 171 -0.45 18.13 -12.37
CA ASP A 171 -0.78 19.04 -13.46
C ASP A 171 0.50 19.34 -14.26
N THR A 172 0.55 18.83 -15.50
CA THR A 172 1.66 19.08 -16.44
C THR A 172 1.31 20.22 -17.41
N SER A 173 0.14 20.84 -17.25
CA SER A 173 -0.41 21.80 -18.19
C SER A 173 -0.07 23.23 -17.79
N VAL A 174 0.63 23.92 -18.70
CA VAL A 174 0.97 25.35 -18.66
C VAL A 174 2.19 25.72 -17.82
N ILE A 175 3.34 25.67 -18.48
CA ILE A 175 4.53 26.45 -18.12
C ILE A 175 4.42 27.85 -18.76
N GLU A 176 4.79 28.91 -18.04
CA GLU A 176 4.78 30.27 -18.59
C GLU A 176 5.78 30.41 -19.75
N THR A 177 5.57 31.40 -20.63
CA THR A 177 6.52 31.71 -21.71
C THR A 177 7.12 33.09 -21.49
N ILE A 178 8.41 33.23 -21.78
CA ILE A 178 9.14 34.49 -21.73
C ILE A 178 9.97 34.68 -23.00
N ASP A 179 9.95 35.89 -23.56
CA ASP A 179 10.82 36.25 -24.69
C ASP A 179 12.26 36.38 -24.18
N GLU A 180 13.22 35.78 -24.90
CA GLU A 180 14.65 35.88 -24.61
C GLU A 180 15.12 37.34 -24.41
N ALA A 181 14.53 38.29 -25.14
CA ALA A 181 14.87 39.70 -25.02
C ALA A 181 14.51 40.31 -23.64
N ALA A 182 13.50 39.75 -22.95
CA ALA A 182 13.02 40.24 -21.66
C ALA A 182 13.93 39.83 -20.47
N ILE A 183 14.82 38.86 -20.65
CA ILE A 183 15.66 38.29 -19.56
C ILE A 183 16.79 39.23 -19.13
N ARG A 184 17.21 40.19 -19.97
CA ARG A 184 18.47 40.95 -19.84
C ARG A 184 18.58 41.93 -18.66
N VAL A 185 17.61 42.03 -17.74
CA VAL A 185 17.51 43.16 -16.78
C VAL A 185 17.58 42.76 -15.28
N GLN A 186 17.72 41.49 -14.90
CA GLN A 186 17.51 41.08 -13.49
C GLN A 186 18.67 40.35 -12.80
N ALA A 187 19.94 40.65 -13.11
CA ALA A 187 21.05 40.08 -12.34
C ALA A 187 21.13 40.74 -10.95
N SER A 188 20.71 40.01 -9.90
CA SER A 188 20.90 40.39 -8.50
C SER A 188 21.45 39.19 -7.73
N SER A 189 22.39 39.45 -6.81
CA SER A 189 23.04 38.41 -6.02
C SER A 189 23.00 38.82 -4.56
N ALA A 190 22.36 37.98 -3.73
CA ALA A 190 22.45 38.11 -2.29
C ALA A 190 23.93 38.17 -1.86
N PRO A 191 24.27 38.91 -0.79
CA PRO A 191 25.65 39.00 -0.33
C PRO A 191 26.20 37.61 0.06
N SER A 192 27.48 37.38 -0.21
CA SER A 192 28.23 36.24 0.33
C SER A 192 28.98 36.70 1.57
N TYR A 193 28.95 35.89 2.63
CA TYR A 193 29.61 36.14 3.91
C TYR A 193 30.56 34.99 4.25
N ASP A 194 31.59 35.27 5.07
CA ASP A 194 32.53 34.28 5.61
C ASP A 194 31.80 33.19 6.41
N PRO A 195 32.28 31.94 6.45
CA PRO A 195 31.60 30.86 7.16
C PRO A 195 31.37 31.17 8.65
N THR A 196 30.20 30.78 9.12
CA THR A 196 29.76 30.90 10.51
C THR A 196 29.55 29.53 11.14
N GLU A 197 29.38 29.45 12.46
CA GLU A 197 29.06 28.18 13.14
C GLU A 197 27.76 27.54 12.60
N LYS A 198 26.81 28.34 12.12
CA LYS A 198 25.57 27.84 11.51
C LYS A 198 25.80 27.05 10.23
N ASP A 199 26.90 27.32 9.52
CA ASP A 199 27.26 26.59 8.30
C ASP A 199 27.86 25.21 8.61
N LEU A 200 28.09 24.89 9.89
CA LEU A 200 28.51 23.57 10.40
C LEU A 200 27.39 22.86 11.18
N ASP A 201 26.26 23.51 11.39
CA ASP A 201 25.22 23.04 12.29
C ASP A 201 24.40 21.88 11.68
N MET A 202 24.36 20.77 12.41
CA MET A 202 23.65 19.55 12.05
C MET A 202 22.27 19.44 12.72
N THR A 203 21.90 20.39 13.58
CA THR A 203 20.69 20.32 14.44
C THR A 203 19.48 21.06 13.89
N ASN A 204 19.66 21.87 12.83
CA ASN A 204 18.60 22.73 12.30
C ASN A 204 17.47 21.97 11.59
N ASP A 205 17.74 20.77 11.11
CA ASP A 205 16.77 19.85 10.57
C ASP A 205 16.99 18.53 11.33
N ILE A 206 15.96 18.01 12.00
CA ILE A 206 16.06 16.95 13.02
C ILE A 206 16.47 15.63 12.36
N PHE A 207 17.78 15.43 12.18
CA PHE A 207 18.33 14.22 11.59
C PHE A 207 19.33 13.55 12.53
N ASP A 208 19.48 12.24 12.39
CA ASP A 208 20.51 11.47 13.10
C ASP A 208 21.91 11.89 12.61
N ALA A 209 22.57 12.76 13.37
CA ALA A 209 23.91 13.24 13.07
C ALA A 209 24.96 12.13 13.08
N ASP A 210 24.74 11.03 13.81
CA ASP A 210 25.65 9.88 13.83
C ASP A 210 25.53 9.07 12.54
N ALA A 211 24.31 8.89 12.02
CA ALA A 211 24.10 8.26 10.71
C ALA A 211 24.84 9.00 9.59
N PHE A 212 24.81 10.33 9.55
CA PHE A 212 25.55 11.11 8.54
C PHE A 212 27.07 11.03 8.70
N ARG A 213 27.59 10.96 9.92
CA ARG A 213 29.02 10.74 10.16
C ARG A 213 29.45 9.38 9.61
N GLN A 214 28.67 8.34 9.88
CA GLN A 214 28.95 6.99 9.36
C GLN A 214 28.94 6.97 7.83
N ILE A 215 27.89 7.50 7.19
CA ILE A 215 27.81 7.55 5.73
C ILE A 215 28.99 8.35 5.15
N ALA A 216 29.32 9.50 5.74
CA ALA A 216 30.42 10.32 5.25
C ALA A 216 31.78 9.61 5.44
N ASP A 217 31.98 8.85 6.51
CA ASP A 217 33.18 8.03 6.75
C ASP A 217 33.30 6.88 5.76
N GLU A 218 32.19 6.24 5.38
CA GLU A 218 32.15 5.20 4.35
C GLU A 218 32.43 5.76 2.94
N LEU A 219 31.93 6.96 2.63
CA LEU A 219 32.12 7.60 1.32
C LEU A 219 33.50 8.23 1.13
N GLY A 220 34.16 8.68 2.20
CA GLY A 220 35.53 9.20 2.17
C GLY A 220 35.66 10.73 2.19
N ASP A 221 36.57 11.27 1.38
CA ASP A 221 36.88 12.71 1.33
C ASP A 221 35.83 13.50 0.52
N PHE A 222 35.89 14.84 0.61
CA PHE A 222 34.95 15.78 -0.04
C PHE A 222 34.63 15.44 -1.51
N ASP A 223 35.64 15.13 -2.33
CA ASP A 223 35.46 14.88 -3.76
C ASP A 223 34.83 13.51 -4.04
N GLU A 224 35.04 12.52 -3.16
CA GLU A 224 34.38 11.22 -3.22
C GLU A 224 32.90 11.35 -2.88
N ILE A 225 32.56 12.11 -1.83
CA ILE A 225 31.18 12.43 -1.48
C ILE A 225 30.46 13.11 -2.64
N TYR A 226 31.02 14.19 -3.20
CA TYR A 226 30.39 14.91 -4.30
C TYR A 226 30.20 14.01 -5.54
N ARG A 227 31.23 13.24 -5.92
CA ARG A 227 31.14 12.31 -7.05
C ARG A 227 30.12 11.20 -6.82
N PHE A 228 30.04 10.67 -5.60
CA PHE A 228 29.05 9.65 -5.25
C PHE A 228 27.63 10.17 -5.50
N ILE A 229 27.29 11.35 -4.96
CA ILE A 229 25.95 11.91 -5.12
C ILE A 229 25.67 12.19 -6.60
N LYS A 230 26.61 12.81 -7.30
CA LYS A 230 26.47 13.16 -8.72
C LYS A 230 26.22 11.94 -9.62
N ASN A 231 26.91 10.83 -9.35
CA ASN A 231 26.91 9.65 -10.23
C ASN A 231 25.91 8.55 -9.82
N ASN A 232 25.44 8.52 -8.57
CA ASN A 232 24.61 7.42 -8.07
C ASN A 232 23.19 7.84 -7.65
N ILE A 233 22.95 9.11 -7.34
CA ILE A 233 21.64 9.57 -6.87
C ILE A 233 20.82 10.07 -8.06
N LYS A 234 19.64 9.51 -8.30
CA LYS A 234 18.74 9.88 -9.40
C LYS A 234 18.03 11.21 -9.10
N ASN A 235 17.73 11.97 -10.15
CA ASN A 235 16.77 13.08 -10.05
C ASN A 235 15.36 12.52 -10.11
N GLU A 236 14.49 13.02 -9.24
CA GLU A 236 13.07 12.64 -9.18
C GLU A 236 12.16 13.83 -9.46
N MET A 237 10.93 13.56 -9.88
CA MET A 237 10.01 14.58 -10.40
C MET A 237 9.06 15.09 -9.31
N TYR A 238 9.52 16.05 -8.51
CA TYR A 238 8.69 16.82 -7.58
C TYR A 238 9.40 18.09 -7.13
N THR A 239 8.62 19.01 -6.59
CA THR A 239 9.12 20.23 -5.96
C THR A 239 9.11 20.12 -4.43
N GLY A 240 9.99 20.89 -3.78
CA GLY A 240 10.06 20.97 -2.32
C GLY A 240 10.90 19.85 -1.71
N SER A 241 11.20 19.94 -0.42
CA SER A 241 11.86 18.87 0.33
C SER A 241 10.81 17.85 0.79
N LYS A 242 10.81 16.70 0.11
CA LYS A 242 9.93 15.56 0.39
C LYS A 242 10.71 14.47 1.12
N LYS A 243 11.89 14.12 0.62
CA LYS A 243 12.68 13.01 1.15
C LYS A 243 13.64 13.46 2.25
N GLY A 244 14.16 14.67 2.14
CA GLY A 244 15.29 15.10 2.95
C GLY A 244 16.56 14.28 2.66
N PRO A 245 17.67 14.58 3.35
CA PRO A 245 18.98 14.04 3.01
C PRO A 245 19.11 12.53 3.22
N LEU A 246 18.56 11.98 4.31
CA LEU A 246 18.78 10.57 4.68
C LEU A 246 18.08 9.62 3.71
N LEU A 247 16.80 9.90 3.42
CA LEU A 247 16.02 9.09 2.49
C LEU A 247 16.55 9.18 1.06
N THR A 248 17.03 10.35 0.65
CA THR A 248 17.69 10.50 -0.66
C THR A 248 18.92 9.62 -0.80
N PHE A 249 19.67 9.40 0.28
CA PHE A 249 20.78 8.45 0.28
C PHE A 249 20.29 7.00 0.12
N TYR A 250 19.34 6.55 0.96
CA TYR A 250 18.89 5.14 0.96
C TYR A 250 18.13 4.74 -0.30
N GLN A 251 17.28 5.62 -0.84
CA GLN A 251 16.54 5.34 -2.08
C GLN A 251 17.34 5.69 -3.35
N LEU A 252 18.55 6.23 -3.20
CA LEU A 252 19.39 6.68 -4.31
C LEU A 252 18.65 7.64 -5.26
N GLY A 253 17.81 8.52 -4.72
CA GLY A 253 16.94 9.39 -5.51
C GLY A 253 16.40 10.58 -4.71
N GLY A 254 16.42 11.77 -5.33
CA GLY A 254 15.86 13.00 -4.76
C GLY A 254 15.87 14.17 -5.75
N ASN A 255 15.13 15.25 -5.49
CA ASN A 255 15.19 16.46 -6.31
C ASN A 255 16.42 17.33 -5.97
N ASP A 256 16.45 18.56 -6.49
CA ASP A 256 17.53 19.53 -6.27
C ASP A 256 17.72 19.88 -4.78
N ILE A 257 16.63 20.14 -4.07
CA ILE A 257 16.64 20.47 -2.64
C ILE A 257 17.13 19.27 -1.81
N ASP A 258 16.62 18.07 -2.09
CA ASP A 258 16.96 16.88 -1.31
C ASP A 258 18.41 16.43 -1.56
N GLN A 259 18.91 16.53 -2.81
CA GLN A 259 20.32 16.25 -3.11
C GLN A 259 21.27 17.33 -2.58
N ALA A 260 20.89 18.62 -2.62
CA ALA A 260 21.64 19.68 -1.96
C ALA A 260 21.70 19.45 -0.45
N SER A 261 20.60 18.98 0.15
CA SER A 261 20.55 18.61 1.57
C SER A 261 21.51 17.48 1.88
N LEU A 262 21.47 16.38 1.12
CA LEU A 262 22.39 15.26 1.31
C LEU A 262 23.85 15.72 1.26
N LEU A 263 24.22 16.53 0.27
CA LEU A 263 25.57 17.07 0.16
C LEU A 263 25.93 17.95 1.36
N VAL A 264 25.10 18.93 1.71
CA VAL A 264 25.37 19.85 2.84
C VAL A 264 25.58 19.08 4.14
N TYR A 265 24.71 18.14 4.47
CA TYR A 265 24.78 17.39 5.74
C TYR A 265 25.96 16.40 5.81
N LEU A 266 26.34 15.77 4.68
CA LEU A 266 27.56 14.95 4.64
C LEU A 266 28.83 15.79 4.79
N LEU A 267 28.88 16.98 4.18
CA LEU A 267 30.02 17.89 4.31
C LEU A 267 30.17 18.46 5.72
N ARG A 268 29.07 18.87 6.35
CA ARG A 268 29.07 19.33 7.74
C ARG A 268 29.54 18.23 8.70
N SER A 269 29.19 16.97 8.42
CA SER A 269 29.69 15.81 9.19
C SER A 269 31.21 15.63 9.11
N LYS A 270 31.84 16.13 8.03
CA LYS A 270 33.30 16.22 7.86
C LYS A 270 33.90 17.54 8.35
N ASN A 271 33.14 18.33 9.10
CA ASN A 271 33.53 19.66 9.58
C ASN A 271 33.89 20.63 8.44
N ILE A 272 33.21 20.51 7.29
CA ILE A 272 33.33 21.42 6.16
C ILE A 272 32.12 22.36 6.19
N PRO A 273 32.32 23.69 6.34
CA PRO A 273 31.20 24.63 6.30
C PRO A 273 30.48 24.55 4.96
N ALA A 274 29.17 24.30 5.01
CA ALA A 274 28.33 24.14 3.82
C ALA A 274 26.97 24.80 4.05
N ARG A 275 26.40 25.36 2.98
CA ARG A 275 25.11 26.07 3.01
C ARG A 275 24.33 25.90 1.72
N PHE A 276 23.05 26.18 1.79
CA PHE A 276 22.16 26.17 0.66
C PHE A 276 22.15 27.53 -0.03
N VAL A 277 21.94 27.51 -1.33
CA VAL A 277 21.74 28.70 -2.15
C VAL A 277 20.51 28.48 -3.02
N ARG A 278 19.63 29.48 -3.06
CA ARG A 278 18.47 29.50 -3.94
C ARG A 278 18.57 30.66 -4.92
N GLY A 279 18.18 30.40 -6.16
CA GLY A 279 18.19 31.39 -7.21
C GLY A 279 17.38 30.98 -8.43
N THR A 280 17.29 31.87 -9.40
CA THR A 280 16.73 31.56 -10.71
C THR A 280 17.86 31.21 -11.66
N VAL A 281 17.73 30.06 -12.34
CA VAL A 281 18.72 29.54 -13.29
C VAL A 281 18.09 29.42 -14.67
N ARG A 282 18.95 29.39 -15.69
CA ARG A 282 18.53 29.08 -17.06
C ARG A 282 19.41 28.02 -17.71
N ILE A 283 18.75 27.15 -18.45
CA ILE A 283 19.36 26.04 -19.20
C ILE A 283 18.96 26.13 -20.66
N THR A 284 19.82 25.65 -21.55
CA THR A 284 19.53 25.52 -22.99
C THR A 284 18.58 24.36 -23.25
N THR A 285 17.96 24.33 -24.43
CA THR A 285 17.13 23.19 -24.85
C THR A 285 17.89 21.86 -24.81
N GLN A 286 19.15 21.82 -25.25
CA GLN A 286 19.95 20.58 -25.19
C GLN A 286 20.21 20.12 -23.77
N GLN A 287 20.43 21.06 -22.84
CA GLN A 287 20.60 20.73 -21.43
C GLN A 287 19.31 20.18 -20.81
N ALA A 288 18.14 20.69 -21.21
CA ALA A 288 16.86 20.16 -20.78
C ALA A 288 16.67 18.72 -21.28
N LEU A 289 16.92 18.44 -22.55
CA LEU A 289 16.86 17.08 -23.11
C LEU A 289 17.83 16.14 -22.38
N ASP A 290 19.06 16.60 -22.12
CA ASP A 290 20.05 15.83 -21.39
C ASP A 290 19.62 15.56 -19.94
N LEU A 291 18.91 16.50 -19.29
CA LEU A 291 18.47 16.36 -17.90
C LEU A 291 17.24 15.47 -17.74
N THR A 292 16.34 15.47 -18.72
CA THR A 292 15.04 14.78 -18.66
C THR A 292 15.01 13.45 -19.41
N GLY A 293 15.89 13.27 -20.40
CA GLY A 293 15.86 12.12 -21.31
C GLY A 293 14.73 12.19 -22.37
N ALA A 294 14.00 13.31 -22.44
CA ALA A 294 12.94 13.52 -23.42
C ALA A 294 13.47 13.59 -24.86
N SER A 295 12.64 13.16 -25.80
CA SER A 295 12.98 13.16 -27.24
C SER A 295 12.85 14.54 -27.88
N ASP A 296 12.09 15.46 -27.26
CA ASP A 296 11.84 16.81 -27.76
C ASP A 296 11.68 17.87 -26.64
N ALA A 297 11.72 19.14 -27.04
CA ALA A 297 11.71 20.28 -26.11
C ALA A 297 10.36 20.49 -25.41
N GLU A 298 9.25 20.14 -26.05
CA GLU A 298 7.91 20.27 -25.44
C GLU A 298 7.72 19.22 -24.34
N THR A 299 8.12 17.97 -24.60
CA THR A 299 8.12 16.91 -23.60
C THR A 299 9.08 17.22 -22.45
N ALA A 300 10.30 17.71 -22.74
CA ALA A 300 11.22 18.17 -21.70
C ALA A 300 10.62 19.31 -20.86
N SER A 301 9.82 20.18 -21.47
CA SER A 301 9.15 21.27 -20.78
C SER A 301 8.13 20.78 -19.76
N ARG A 302 7.37 19.72 -20.07
CA ARG A 302 6.39 19.12 -19.15
C ARG A 302 7.08 18.55 -17.93
N ILE A 303 8.20 17.85 -18.12
CA ILE A 303 9.00 17.29 -17.03
C ILE A 303 9.59 18.41 -16.16
N ILE A 304 10.15 19.47 -16.76
CA ILE A 304 10.68 20.62 -16.04
C ILE A 304 9.60 21.30 -15.19
N ALA A 305 8.36 21.39 -15.68
CA ALA A 305 7.26 22.00 -14.95
C ALA A 305 6.92 21.25 -13.65
N VAL A 306 7.06 19.92 -13.65
CA VAL A 306 6.83 19.08 -12.45
C VAL A 306 8.01 19.15 -11.49
N CYS A 307 9.24 19.24 -12.00
CA CYS A 307 10.46 19.21 -11.18
C CYS A 307 10.80 20.54 -10.51
N TYR A 308 10.42 21.68 -11.09
CA TYR A 308 10.94 22.99 -10.67
C TYR A 308 9.85 24.07 -10.54
N LYS A 309 9.96 24.87 -9.48
CA LYS A 309 9.10 26.03 -9.23
C LYS A 309 9.39 27.17 -10.22
N ASN A 310 8.37 27.98 -10.48
CA ASN A 310 8.48 29.20 -11.31
C ASN A 310 9.14 28.92 -12.67
N SER A 311 8.80 27.79 -13.28
CA SER A 311 9.38 27.35 -14.54
C SER A 311 8.78 28.12 -15.72
N GLN A 312 9.64 28.48 -16.68
CA GLN A 312 9.30 29.29 -17.85
C GLN A 312 10.02 28.75 -19.09
N LYS A 313 9.31 28.64 -20.22
CA LYS A 313 9.88 28.45 -21.55
C LYS A 313 10.50 29.75 -22.06
N ILE A 314 11.76 29.70 -22.44
CA ILE A 314 12.43 30.82 -23.11
C ILE A 314 12.18 30.69 -24.61
N MET A 315 11.37 31.59 -25.15
CA MET A 315 11.01 31.64 -26.56
C MET A 315 11.99 32.51 -27.33
N GLY A 316 12.50 31.99 -28.45
CA GLY A 316 13.20 32.77 -29.47
C GLY A 316 12.46 32.73 -30.81
N ASN A 317 13.02 33.38 -31.81
CA ASN A 317 12.41 33.48 -33.16
C ASN A 317 12.19 32.12 -33.85
N GLU A 318 12.88 31.07 -33.42
CA GLU A 318 12.87 29.72 -34.03
C GLU A 318 12.28 28.65 -33.09
N GLY A 319 11.55 29.04 -32.04
CA GLY A 319 10.95 28.13 -31.06
C GLY A 319 11.63 28.19 -29.68
N ILE A 320 11.51 27.12 -28.89
CA ILE A 320 12.06 27.05 -27.52
C ILE A 320 13.60 27.05 -27.57
N LYS A 321 14.23 28.07 -26.96
CA LYS A 321 15.70 28.21 -26.87
C LYS A 321 16.25 27.70 -25.54
N GLY A 322 15.40 27.58 -24.52
CA GLY A 322 15.79 27.08 -23.21
C GLY A 322 14.67 27.20 -22.19
N PHE A 323 15.05 27.00 -20.94
CA PHE A 323 14.13 27.02 -19.80
C PHE A 323 14.74 27.84 -18.68
N ARG A 324 13.89 28.50 -17.91
CA ARG A 324 14.24 29.29 -16.74
C ARG A 324 13.39 28.81 -15.56
N PHE A 325 13.99 28.59 -14.40
CA PHE A 325 13.25 28.10 -13.22
C PHE A 325 14.00 28.42 -11.92
N GLU A 326 13.29 28.34 -10.80
CA GLU A 326 13.89 28.39 -9.47
C GLU A 326 14.60 27.09 -9.15
N HIS A 327 15.81 27.17 -8.59
CA HIS A 327 16.66 26.03 -8.32
C HIS A 327 17.45 26.22 -7.01
N THR A 328 17.70 25.12 -6.31
CA THR A 328 18.49 25.07 -5.07
C THR A 328 19.77 24.26 -5.28
N TRP A 329 20.91 24.81 -4.85
CA TRP A 329 22.22 24.14 -4.89
C TRP A 329 23.00 24.37 -3.59
N ALA A 330 24.18 23.75 -3.46
CA ALA A 330 25.03 23.89 -2.27
C ALA A 330 26.23 24.81 -2.53
N GLU A 331 26.69 25.53 -1.51
CA GLU A 331 28.01 26.15 -1.45
C GLU A 331 28.83 25.47 -0.34
N ALA A 332 30.08 25.11 -0.61
CA ALA A 332 31.00 24.53 0.37
C ALA A 332 32.26 25.39 0.50
N TYR A 333 32.75 25.59 1.73
CA TYR A 333 33.93 26.40 2.02
C TYR A 333 35.18 25.51 2.11
N ILE A 334 35.94 25.41 1.02
CA ILE A 334 37.03 24.45 0.86
C ILE A 334 38.29 25.09 0.26
N PRO A 335 39.50 24.53 0.52
CA PRO A 335 40.75 24.96 -0.11
C PRO A 335 40.78 24.53 -1.58
N TYR A 336 40.10 25.30 -2.43
CA TYR A 336 39.74 24.89 -3.79
C TYR A 336 40.93 24.50 -4.69
N THR A 337 42.08 25.17 -4.52
CA THR A 337 43.29 24.90 -5.30
C THR A 337 43.82 23.47 -5.11
N ASP A 338 43.55 22.84 -3.97
CA ASP A 338 44.03 21.50 -3.67
C ASP A 338 43.22 20.40 -4.40
N TYR A 339 41.94 20.65 -4.68
CA TYR A 339 41.05 19.76 -5.43
C TYR A 339 41.17 19.90 -6.96
N ARG A 340 42.20 20.63 -7.41
CA ARG A 340 42.64 20.78 -8.82
C ARG A 340 43.99 20.11 -9.12
N GLY A 341 44.46 19.23 -8.25
CA GLY A 341 45.68 18.42 -8.48
C GLY A 341 46.99 19.05 -7.99
N ALA A 342 46.94 20.06 -7.11
CA ALA A 342 48.13 20.74 -6.56
C ALA A 342 48.60 20.21 -5.19
N GLY A 343 47.79 19.38 -4.52
CA GLY A 343 48.27 18.38 -3.54
C GLY A 343 48.97 18.86 -2.26
N SER A 344 48.56 19.96 -1.62
CA SER A 344 49.18 20.37 -0.34
C SER A 344 48.23 20.71 0.81
N LYS A 345 46.90 20.74 0.58
CA LYS A 345 45.88 21.18 1.56
C LYS A 345 46.25 22.54 2.21
N SER A 346 46.90 23.44 1.47
CA SER A 346 47.49 24.69 1.98
C SER A 346 46.94 25.97 1.34
N GLY A 347 45.98 25.85 0.41
CA GLY A 347 45.32 27.00 -0.21
C GLY A 347 44.33 27.71 0.72
N GLU A 348 44.05 28.98 0.44
CA GLU A 348 42.96 29.70 1.12
C GLU A 348 41.61 29.08 0.74
N SER A 349 40.78 28.80 1.74
CA SER A 349 39.43 28.30 1.52
C SER A 349 38.54 29.38 0.91
N VAL A 350 37.68 28.98 -0.02
CA VAL A 350 36.69 29.85 -0.66
C VAL A 350 35.37 29.12 -0.80
N TRP A 351 34.27 29.86 -0.90
CA TRP A 351 32.96 29.29 -1.22
C TRP A 351 32.92 28.79 -2.66
N ILE A 352 32.65 27.51 -2.84
CA ILE A 352 32.52 26.85 -4.15
C ILE A 352 31.07 26.41 -4.35
N PRO A 353 30.39 26.87 -5.41
CA PRO A 353 29.04 26.43 -5.73
C PRO A 353 29.07 25.04 -6.39
N LEU A 354 28.22 24.16 -5.91
CA LEU A 354 28.16 22.75 -6.26
C LEU A 354 26.71 22.32 -6.44
N ASP A 355 26.46 21.63 -7.53
CA ASP A 355 25.16 21.05 -7.80
C ASP A 355 25.36 19.59 -8.25
N PRO A 356 25.05 18.61 -7.38
CA PRO A 356 25.12 17.22 -7.75
C PRO A 356 23.87 16.74 -8.51
N SER A 357 22.76 17.49 -8.47
CA SER A 357 21.49 17.16 -9.13
C SER A 357 21.57 17.35 -10.65
N PHE A 358 22.33 18.33 -11.13
CA PHE A 358 22.43 18.57 -12.57
C PHE A 358 23.30 17.51 -13.28
N LYS A 359 22.65 16.48 -13.82
CA LYS A 359 23.30 15.32 -14.45
C LYS A 359 22.60 14.93 -15.76
N LYS A 360 23.39 14.39 -16.69
CA LYS A 360 22.86 13.90 -17.97
C LYS A 360 22.29 12.50 -17.78
N ILE A 361 21.05 12.31 -18.20
CA ILE A 361 20.39 11.01 -18.32
C ILE A 361 20.64 10.46 -19.73
N VAL A 362 20.94 9.17 -19.81
CA VAL A 362 20.98 8.40 -21.04
C VAL A 362 19.94 7.31 -20.92
N MET A 363 19.00 7.29 -21.87
CA MET A 363 18.04 6.20 -21.96
C MET A 363 18.78 4.96 -22.44
N LYS A 364 18.72 3.89 -21.64
CA LYS A 364 19.13 2.57 -22.06
C LYS A 364 17.90 1.80 -22.48
N GLU A 365 18.09 0.99 -23.51
CA GLU A 365 17.11 0.03 -23.97
C GLU A 365 17.65 -1.37 -23.75
N GLU A 366 16.78 -2.24 -23.30
CA GLU A 366 17.07 -3.64 -23.12
C GLU A 366 15.92 -4.46 -23.67
N THR A 367 16.25 -5.35 -24.61
CA THR A 367 15.29 -6.31 -25.13
C THR A 367 15.52 -7.65 -24.44
N LEU A 368 14.51 -8.08 -23.69
CA LEU A 368 14.47 -9.34 -22.98
C LEU A 368 13.77 -10.38 -23.85
N ASP A 369 14.30 -11.60 -23.95
CA ASP A 369 13.56 -12.73 -24.52
C ASP A 369 12.52 -13.16 -23.46
N ALA A 370 11.23 -13.07 -23.78
CA ALA A 370 10.19 -13.55 -22.89
C ALA A 370 10.16 -15.08 -22.94
N LYS A 371 10.14 -15.73 -21.78
CA LYS A 371 10.09 -17.19 -21.66
C LYS A 371 8.88 -17.57 -20.86
N TYR A 372 7.96 -18.24 -21.54
CA TYR A 372 6.72 -18.71 -20.97
C TYR A 372 6.84 -20.19 -20.62
N ASN A 373 6.33 -20.59 -19.46
CA ASN A 373 6.13 -21.99 -19.12
C ASN A 373 4.91 -22.54 -19.89
N GLN A 374 4.72 -23.86 -19.88
CA GLN A 374 3.65 -24.48 -20.68
C GLN A 374 2.26 -24.04 -20.21
N GLU A 375 2.07 -23.85 -18.90
CA GLU A 375 0.81 -23.40 -18.31
C GLU A 375 0.42 -21.98 -18.75
N GLN A 376 1.41 -21.08 -18.87
CA GLN A 376 1.28 -19.72 -19.39
C GLN A 376 0.93 -19.69 -20.87
N ILE A 377 1.58 -20.57 -21.63
CA ILE A 377 1.30 -20.75 -23.05
C ILE A 377 -0.12 -21.29 -23.23
N ASP A 378 -0.54 -22.23 -22.39
CA ASP A 378 -1.86 -22.85 -22.45
C ASP A 378 -2.97 -21.85 -22.05
N GLN A 379 -2.75 -21.05 -20.99
CA GLN A 379 -3.64 -19.95 -20.58
C GLN A 379 -3.79 -18.91 -21.69
N PHE A 380 -2.68 -18.42 -22.25
CA PHE A 380 -2.71 -17.42 -23.30
C PHE A 380 -3.27 -17.95 -24.64
N SER A 381 -3.00 -19.22 -24.97
CA SER A 381 -3.59 -19.88 -26.14
C SER A 381 -5.10 -20.00 -26.01
N GLY A 382 -5.61 -20.25 -24.80
CA GLY A 382 -7.04 -20.18 -24.48
C GLY A 382 -7.63 -18.79 -24.74
N MET A 383 -6.92 -17.72 -24.33
CA MET A 383 -7.32 -16.33 -24.61
C MET A 383 -7.34 -16.01 -26.12
N GLN A 384 -6.32 -16.45 -26.87
CA GLN A 384 -6.26 -16.25 -28.33
C GLN A 384 -7.40 -16.95 -29.06
N GLU A 385 -7.82 -18.13 -28.58
CA GLU A 385 -8.90 -18.90 -29.18
C GLU A 385 -10.27 -18.23 -28.95
N MET A 386 -10.45 -17.57 -27.80
CA MET A 386 -11.64 -16.77 -27.46
C MET A 386 -11.76 -15.48 -28.29
N ILE A 387 -10.65 -14.89 -28.74
CA ILE A 387 -10.63 -13.60 -29.48
C ILE A 387 -10.82 -13.79 -31.00
N LYS A 388 -10.56 -14.98 -31.55
CA LYS A 388 -10.79 -15.30 -32.98
C LYS A 388 -12.23 -15.06 -33.45
N GLU A 389 -13.21 -15.09 -32.55
CA GLU A 389 -14.64 -14.89 -32.84
C GLU A 389 -15.10 -13.42 -32.70
N SER A 390 -14.24 -12.50 -32.27
CA SER A 390 -14.56 -11.07 -32.07
C SER A 390 -14.54 -10.25 -33.38
N PRO A 391 -15.20 -9.07 -33.45
CA PRO A 391 -15.19 -8.18 -34.62
C PRO A 391 -13.77 -7.77 -35.05
N ASP A 392 -13.56 -7.52 -36.35
CA ASP A 392 -12.25 -7.33 -37.00
C ASP A 392 -11.32 -6.26 -36.37
N THR A 393 -11.83 -5.40 -35.49
CA THR A 393 -11.08 -4.34 -34.81
C THR A 393 -10.08 -4.85 -33.75
N TYR A 394 -10.21 -6.12 -33.31
CA TYR A 394 -9.34 -6.75 -32.30
C TYR A 394 -8.54 -7.96 -32.85
N LYS A 395 -8.61 -8.21 -34.16
CA LYS A 395 -8.00 -9.41 -34.78
C LYS A 395 -6.51 -9.30 -35.07
N ASP A 396 -5.90 -8.12 -34.88
CA ASP A 396 -4.47 -7.95 -35.05
C ASP A 396 -3.73 -8.56 -33.83
N ASP A 397 -3.53 -9.89 -33.90
CA ASP A 397 -2.52 -10.70 -33.24
C ASP A 397 -2.04 -10.24 -31.84
N ILE A 398 -2.87 -10.46 -30.81
CA ILE A 398 -2.38 -10.54 -29.42
C ILE A 398 -1.56 -11.83 -29.32
N VAL A 399 -0.27 -11.75 -29.60
CA VAL A 399 0.72 -12.83 -29.48
C VAL A 399 1.53 -12.60 -28.23
N LEU A 400 1.82 -13.66 -27.46
CA LEU A 400 2.76 -13.57 -26.35
C LEU A 400 4.05 -12.98 -26.92
N PRO A 401 4.46 -11.77 -26.51
CA PRO A 401 5.57 -11.14 -27.17
C PRO A 401 6.79 -12.00 -26.87
N ASP A 402 7.42 -12.58 -27.89
CA ASP A 402 8.68 -13.32 -27.72
C ASP A 402 9.77 -12.44 -27.08
N LYS A 403 9.56 -11.11 -27.09
CA LYS A 403 10.48 -10.11 -26.58
C LYS A 403 9.78 -8.97 -25.86
N ILE A 404 10.27 -8.63 -24.66
CA ILE A 404 9.87 -7.44 -23.91
C ILE A 404 10.96 -6.39 -24.08
N ASN A 405 10.59 -5.19 -24.49
CA ASN A 405 11.53 -4.06 -24.58
C ASN A 405 11.35 -3.17 -23.35
N LEU A 406 12.41 -2.99 -22.57
CA LEU A 406 12.46 -2.09 -21.43
C LEU A 406 13.34 -0.90 -21.77
N ARG A 407 12.83 0.31 -21.54
CA ARG A 407 13.58 1.55 -21.68
C ARG A 407 13.64 2.25 -20.33
N TYR A 408 14.83 2.53 -19.83
CA TYR A 408 15.02 3.10 -18.50
C TYR A 408 16.13 4.17 -18.46
N PRO A 409 15.99 5.20 -17.61
CA PRO A 409 16.97 6.26 -17.49
C PRO A 409 18.20 5.79 -16.69
N VAL A 410 19.40 6.06 -17.20
CA VAL A 410 20.65 5.83 -16.48
C VAL A 410 21.47 7.12 -16.44
N ILE A 411 22.06 7.41 -15.28
CA ILE A 411 22.97 8.55 -15.12
C ILE A 411 24.20 8.31 -15.99
N SER A 412 24.54 9.28 -16.83
CA SER A 412 25.78 9.28 -17.60
C SER A 412 26.95 9.53 -16.65
N ASN A 413 27.52 8.44 -16.10
CA ASN A 413 28.65 8.52 -15.19
C ASN A 413 29.83 9.24 -15.86
N ARG A 414 30.34 10.28 -15.20
CA ARG A 414 31.56 10.98 -15.62
C ARG A 414 32.64 10.74 -14.57
N ASN A 415 33.75 10.14 -15.00
CA ASN A 415 34.99 10.07 -14.22
C ASN A 415 35.66 11.46 -14.20
N GLU A 416 34.99 12.45 -13.61
CA GLU A 416 35.53 13.78 -13.41
C GLU A 416 36.63 13.73 -12.34
N ILE A 417 37.88 13.90 -12.79
CA ILE A 417 39.07 13.88 -11.92
C ILE A 417 39.15 15.14 -11.04
N TYR A 418 38.48 16.23 -11.44
CA TYR A 418 38.54 17.52 -10.77
C TYR A 418 37.15 18.06 -10.48
N LEU A 419 37.04 18.84 -9.41
CA LEU A 419 35.83 19.59 -9.10
C LEU A 419 35.49 20.61 -10.19
N PRO A 420 34.20 20.89 -10.43
CA PRO A 420 33.79 21.92 -11.37
C PRO A 420 34.33 23.32 -10.95
N SER A 421 34.60 24.18 -11.93
CA SER A 421 34.95 25.60 -11.71
C SER A 421 33.75 26.51 -11.60
N SER A 422 32.58 26.02 -12.00
CA SER A 422 31.34 26.76 -12.05
C SER A 422 30.19 25.77 -12.13
N LEU A 423 28.99 26.24 -11.85
CA LEU A 423 27.77 25.49 -12.10
C LEU A 423 27.62 25.18 -13.61
N PRO A 424 26.94 24.09 -13.97
CA PRO A 424 26.79 23.66 -15.36
C PRO A 424 25.76 24.47 -16.16
N TYR A 425 25.11 25.46 -15.54
CA TYR A 425 24.08 26.32 -16.12
C TYR A 425 24.33 27.78 -15.80
N THR A 426 23.54 28.68 -16.40
CA THR A 426 23.65 30.11 -16.08
C THR A 426 22.76 30.45 -14.88
N VAL A 427 23.35 31.10 -13.88
CA VAL A 427 22.61 31.68 -12.76
C VAL A 427 22.20 33.10 -13.14
N ASP A 428 20.90 33.37 -13.20
CA ASP A 428 20.38 34.72 -13.44
C ASP A 428 20.35 35.52 -12.13
N THR A 429 19.89 34.89 -11.04
CA THR A 429 19.83 35.51 -9.70
C THR A 429 20.33 34.56 -8.62
N VAL A 430 20.92 35.12 -7.57
CA VAL A 430 21.03 34.46 -6.26
C VAL A 430 20.08 35.18 -5.32
N SER A 431 18.91 34.58 -5.10
CA SER A 431 17.87 35.16 -4.26
C SER A 431 18.29 35.12 -2.79
N GLU A 432 18.93 34.03 -2.35
CA GLU A 432 19.22 33.81 -0.94
C GLU A 432 20.31 32.76 -0.68
N ARG A 433 20.94 32.87 0.50
CA ARG A 433 21.80 31.83 1.10
C ARG A 433 21.32 31.53 2.51
N TYR A 434 21.18 30.25 2.85
CA TYR A 434 20.60 29.82 4.12
C TYR A 434 21.24 28.52 4.62
N THR A 435 21.12 28.25 5.93
CA THR A 435 21.80 27.12 6.59
C THR A 435 20.87 25.94 6.91
N ALA A 436 19.56 26.09 6.71
CA ALA A 436 18.55 25.06 6.99
C ALA A 436 17.39 25.15 6.01
N ILE A 437 16.80 24.02 5.62
CA ILE A 437 15.65 24.03 4.70
C ILE A 437 14.49 24.80 5.32
N LYS A 438 13.91 25.71 4.55
CA LYS A 438 12.81 26.55 5.03
C LYS A 438 11.54 25.73 5.20
N SER A 439 10.76 26.06 6.24
CA SER A 439 9.46 25.43 6.47
C SER A 439 8.49 25.56 5.29
N ALA A 440 8.63 26.60 4.45
CA ALA A 440 7.81 26.78 3.25
C ALA A 440 8.13 25.81 2.11
N ASP A 441 9.29 25.15 2.15
CA ASP A 441 9.69 24.14 1.17
C ASP A 441 9.57 22.71 1.73
N LYS A 442 9.31 22.55 3.02
CA LYS A 442 9.07 21.23 3.62
C LYS A 442 7.64 20.80 3.33
N GLN A 443 7.48 19.61 2.77
CA GLN A 443 6.16 18.97 2.76
C GLN A 443 5.82 18.50 4.17
N THR A 444 4.57 18.66 4.59
CA THR A 444 4.12 18.34 5.96
C THR A 444 2.86 17.48 5.94
N ILE A 445 2.79 16.52 6.85
CA ILE A 445 1.56 15.75 7.13
C ILE A 445 1.07 16.07 8.53
N SER A 446 -0.24 16.15 8.69
CA SER A 446 -0.90 16.31 10.00
C SER A 446 -2.09 15.38 10.12
N ILE A 447 -2.31 14.84 11.31
CA ILE A 447 -3.42 13.94 11.63
C ILE A 447 -4.27 14.62 12.69
N GLY A 448 -5.58 14.59 12.49
CA GLY A 448 -6.53 15.18 13.41
C GLY A 448 -7.85 14.44 13.47
N PHE A 449 -8.62 14.70 14.52
CA PHE A 449 -9.94 14.11 14.77
C PHE A 449 -10.91 15.23 15.10
N ASN A 450 -12.09 15.23 14.50
CA ASN A 450 -13.14 16.24 14.77
C ASN A 450 -12.59 17.69 14.74
N ASP A 451 -11.80 18.00 13.70
CA ASP A 451 -11.11 19.28 13.46
C ASP A 451 -9.91 19.63 14.37
N GLU A 452 -9.63 18.86 15.43
CA GLU A 452 -8.42 19.03 16.26
C GLU A 452 -7.19 18.36 15.61
N THR A 453 -6.07 19.08 15.44
CA THR A 453 -4.80 18.47 15.02
C THR A 453 -4.06 17.87 16.21
N ILE A 454 -3.87 16.55 16.20
CA ILE A 454 -3.16 15.80 17.26
C ILE A 454 -1.67 15.68 16.95
N PHE A 455 -1.33 15.51 15.67
CA PHE A 455 0.04 15.29 15.22
C PHE A 455 0.35 16.12 13.97
N SER A 456 1.57 16.66 13.88
CA SER A 456 2.06 17.36 12.68
C SER A 456 3.58 17.24 12.58
N SER A 457 4.09 16.89 11.40
CA SER A 457 5.53 16.77 11.13
C SER A 457 5.85 17.03 9.67
N PRO A 458 7.07 17.53 9.35
CA PRO A 458 7.63 17.37 8.01
C PRO A 458 7.66 15.89 7.63
N VAL A 459 7.27 15.57 6.38
CA VAL A 459 7.17 14.17 5.93
C VAL A 459 8.53 13.48 5.88
N ALA A 460 9.59 14.22 5.55
CA ALA A 460 10.97 13.72 5.54
C ALA A 460 11.45 13.20 6.91
N GLU A 461 10.87 13.69 8.01
CA GLU A 461 11.20 13.26 9.38
C GLU A 461 10.47 11.95 9.76
N LEU A 462 9.57 11.46 8.92
CA LEU A 462 8.78 10.23 9.13
C LEU A 462 9.34 9.03 8.39
N TYR A 463 10.47 9.18 7.69
CA TYR A 463 11.15 8.07 7.06
C TYR A 463 11.50 6.98 8.09
N GLY A 464 11.13 5.73 7.79
CA GLY A 464 11.29 4.59 8.67
C GLY A 464 10.46 4.64 9.97
N GLN A 465 9.63 5.66 10.17
CA GLN A 465 8.72 5.74 11.30
C GLN A 465 7.42 5.00 10.96
N TYR A 466 6.86 4.35 11.97
CA TYR A 466 5.53 3.77 11.91
C TYR A 466 4.52 4.78 12.44
N ILE A 467 3.39 4.94 11.74
CA ILE A 467 2.31 5.81 12.17
C ILE A 467 1.10 4.92 12.39
N SER A 468 0.71 4.73 13.65
CA SER A 468 -0.46 3.94 14.01
C SER A 468 -1.41 4.74 14.89
N ILE A 469 -2.67 4.33 14.86
CA ILE A 469 -3.76 4.94 15.60
C ILE A 469 -4.45 3.80 16.33
N ALA A 470 -4.51 3.92 17.65
CA ALA A 470 -5.25 3.02 18.52
C ALA A 470 -5.97 3.83 19.59
N TYR A 471 -6.88 3.19 20.31
CA TYR A 471 -7.69 3.84 21.32
C TYR A 471 -7.28 3.39 22.71
N GLU A 472 -7.11 4.35 23.61
CA GLU A 472 -6.79 4.07 25.01
C GLU A 472 -7.96 4.46 25.92
N PRO A 473 -8.17 3.74 27.05
CA PRO A 473 -9.19 4.11 28.02
C PRO A 473 -8.96 5.54 28.54
N ALA A 474 -10.03 6.34 28.59
CA ALA A 474 -9.95 7.74 28.99
C ALA A 474 -9.71 7.92 30.51
N SER A 475 -10.03 6.91 31.32
CA SER A 475 -9.85 6.90 32.77
C SER A 475 -9.47 5.50 33.30
N GLU A 476 -9.09 5.41 34.57
CA GLU A 476 -8.87 4.09 35.21
C GLU A 476 -10.17 3.28 35.31
N SER A 477 -11.31 3.94 35.54
CA SER A 477 -12.63 3.29 35.53
C SER A 477 -12.96 2.66 34.17
N ASP A 478 -12.63 3.34 33.07
CA ASP A 478 -12.76 2.80 31.70
C ASP A 478 -11.90 1.56 31.51
N LYS A 479 -10.65 1.64 31.97
CA LYS A 479 -9.70 0.53 31.91
C LYS A 479 -10.16 -0.68 32.73
N GLU A 480 -10.68 -0.45 33.93
CA GLU A 480 -11.22 -1.52 34.80
C GLU A 480 -12.41 -2.24 34.16
N VAL A 481 -13.27 -1.53 33.42
CA VAL A 481 -14.34 -2.16 32.64
C VAL A 481 -13.73 -3.04 31.55
N MET A 482 -12.79 -2.52 30.75
CA MET A 482 -12.18 -3.27 29.66
C MET A 482 -11.41 -4.51 30.15
N ASP A 483 -10.67 -4.40 31.25
CA ASP A 483 -9.88 -5.49 31.82
C ASP A 483 -10.75 -6.61 32.45
N ARG A 484 -12.04 -6.34 32.67
CA ARG A 484 -12.99 -7.32 33.23
C ARG A 484 -13.40 -8.39 32.24
N TYR A 485 -13.41 -8.07 30.94
CA TYR A 485 -13.86 -8.97 29.89
C TYR A 485 -12.65 -9.62 29.24
N GLU A 486 -12.74 -10.93 29.02
CA GLU A 486 -11.67 -11.71 28.36
C GLU A 486 -11.54 -11.33 26.89
N LYS A 487 -12.68 -11.14 26.22
CA LYS A 487 -12.78 -10.68 24.83
C LYS A 487 -13.12 -9.20 24.77
N PHE A 488 -12.43 -8.47 23.92
CA PHE A 488 -12.68 -7.05 23.65
C PHE A 488 -14.09 -6.83 23.09
N THR A 489 -14.54 -7.73 22.22
CA THR A 489 -15.90 -7.71 21.63
C THR A 489 -17.02 -7.92 22.67
N SER A 490 -16.70 -8.49 23.84
CA SER A 490 -17.67 -8.68 24.93
C SER A 490 -17.81 -7.45 25.85
N VAL A 491 -16.98 -6.41 25.67
CA VAL A 491 -17.04 -5.19 26.47
C VAL A 491 -18.31 -4.40 26.11
N PRO A 492 -19.15 -4.00 27.09
CA PRO A 492 -20.29 -3.12 26.85
C PRO A 492 -19.78 -1.73 26.43
N ALA A 493 -19.81 -1.46 25.13
CA ALA A 493 -19.14 -0.31 24.53
C ALA A 493 -19.67 1.03 25.05
N TYR A 494 -20.97 1.12 25.34
CA TYR A 494 -21.61 2.32 25.89
C TYR A 494 -21.10 2.72 27.29
N LEU A 495 -20.43 1.82 28.02
CA LEU A 495 -19.86 2.11 29.33
C LEU A 495 -18.46 2.73 29.25
N VAL A 496 -17.75 2.52 28.15
CA VAL A 496 -16.32 2.83 28.03
C VAL A 496 -16.12 4.11 27.22
N ARG A 497 -15.32 5.01 27.78
CA ARG A 497 -14.77 6.18 27.08
C ARG A 497 -13.34 5.90 26.68
N VAL A 498 -13.00 6.27 25.44
CA VAL A 498 -11.66 6.10 24.89
C VAL A 498 -11.16 7.39 24.25
N VAL A 499 -9.85 7.53 24.17
CA VAL A 499 -9.15 8.62 23.46
C VAL A 499 -8.36 8.05 22.29
N PRO A 500 -8.45 8.62 21.07
CA PRO A 500 -7.57 8.25 19.99
C PRO A 500 -6.13 8.68 20.29
N VAL A 501 -5.19 7.77 20.04
CA VAL A 501 -3.75 7.99 20.25
C VAL A 501 -3.00 7.69 18.97
N VAL A 502 -2.38 8.74 18.41
CA VAL A 502 -1.46 8.63 17.28
C VAL A 502 -0.08 8.27 17.81
N THR A 503 0.46 7.13 17.40
CA THR A 503 1.82 6.69 17.72
C THR A 503 2.71 6.87 16.52
N VAL A 504 3.84 7.58 16.68
CA VAL A 504 4.85 7.82 15.64
C VAL A 504 6.19 7.30 16.14
N GLY A 505 6.61 6.17 15.61
CA GLY A 505 7.73 5.40 16.16
C GLY A 505 7.48 5.08 17.63
N THR A 506 8.27 5.65 18.53
CA THR A 506 8.12 5.44 20.00
C THR A 506 7.34 6.56 20.70
N LYS A 507 6.98 7.63 20.00
CA LYS A 507 6.27 8.79 20.57
C LYS A 507 4.77 8.64 20.41
N ARG A 508 4.02 9.10 21.41
CA ARG A 508 2.56 8.96 21.47
C ARG A 508 1.92 10.34 21.64
N TYR A 509 0.85 10.59 20.90
CA TYR A 509 0.10 11.85 20.88
C TYR A 509 -1.39 11.51 21.04
N ALA A 510 -1.97 11.82 22.19
CA ALA A 510 -3.38 11.57 22.49
C ALA A 510 -4.24 12.81 22.20
N ALA A 511 -5.49 12.61 21.76
CA ALA A 511 -6.48 13.70 21.68
C ALA A 511 -6.82 14.26 23.08
N GLU A 512 -7.28 15.50 23.12
CA GLU A 512 -7.82 16.10 24.34
C GLU A 512 -9.21 15.54 24.69
N GLU A 513 -10.05 15.30 23.68
CA GLU A 513 -11.41 14.82 23.87
C GLU A 513 -11.54 13.30 23.78
N SER A 514 -12.32 12.72 24.71
CA SER A 514 -12.70 11.30 24.68
C SER A 514 -14.04 11.09 23.96
N CYS A 515 -14.20 9.95 23.31
CA CYS A 515 -15.45 9.47 22.71
C CYS A 515 -15.94 8.19 23.41
N THR A 516 -17.18 7.76 23.14
CA THR A 516 -17.66 6.45 23.59
C THR A 516 -17.08 5.37 22.66
N LEU A 517 -16.69 4.22 23.20
CA LEU A 517 -16.27 3.06 22.41
C LEU A 517 -17.36 2.69 21.36
N GLY A 518 -16.97 2.36 20.14
CA GLY A 518 -17.88 2.10 19.02
C GLY A 518 -18.53 3.33 18.39
N THR A 519 -18.08 4.55 18.74
CA THR A 519 -18.52 5.77 18.04
C THR A 519 -17.70 5.96 16.77
N VAL A 520 -18.36 6.30 15.66
CA VAL A 520 -17.68 6.73 14.43
C VAL A 520 -17.14 8.15 14.62
N GLN A 521 -15.86 8.35 14.30
CA GLN A 521 -15.20 9.65 14.31
C GLN A 521 -14.72 9.99 12.91
N GLN A 522 -14.70 11.29 12.61
CA GLN A 522 -14.09 11.78 11.38
C GLN A 522 -12.61 12.06 11.65
N MET A 523 -11.74 11.23 11.07
CA MET A 523 -10.31 11.48 11.01
C MET A 523 -10.01 12.39 9.82
N SER A 524 -9.04 13.29 9.97
CA SER A 524 -8.51 14.09 8.88
C SER A 524 -7.00 13.88 8.73
N THR A 525 -6.57 13.59 7.50
CA THR A 525 -5.16 13.58 7.11
C THR A 525 -4.89 14.78 6.22
N ARG A 526 -4.09 15.74 6.71
CA ARG A 526 -3.75 16.97 5.98
C ARG A 526 -2.35 16.88 5.43
N ILE A 527 -2.23 16.82 4.11
CA ILE A 527 -0.94 16.82 3.39
C ILE A 527 -0.78 18.19 2.76
N LYS A 528 0.30 18.88 3.13
CA LYS A 528 0.70 20.15 2.53
C LYS A 528 1.95 19.95 1.72
N ASP A 529 1.86 20.29 0.45
CA ASP A 529 2.96 20.33 -0.50
C ASP A 529 3.08 21.72 -1.12
N ASP A 530 3.88 21.83 -2.17
CA ASP A 530 4.12 23.08 -2.89
C ASP A 530 2.93 23.52 -3.77
N THR A 531 1.99 22.62 -4.04
CA THR A 531 0.79 22.86 -4.86
C THR A 531 -0.42 23.26 -4.02
N GLY A 532 -0.42 22.96 -2.72
CA GLY A 532 -1.46 23.38 -1.80
C GLY A 532 -1.56 22.51 -0.55
N THR A 533 -2.75 22.46 0.02
CA THR A 533 -3.07 21.56 1.12
C THR A 533 -4.24 20.69 0.71
N THR A 534 -4.01 19.38 0.73
CA THR A 534 -5.04 18.36 0.54
C THR A 534 -5.47 17.88 1.91
N VAL A 535 -6.79 17.80 2.12
CA VAL A 535 -7.38 17.23 3.34
C VAL A 535 -8.16 16.00 2.93
N LEU A 536 -7.76 14.85 3.46
CA LEU A 536 -8.46 13.58 3.32
C LEU A 536 -9.30 13.38 4.59
N TYR A 537 -10.51 12.85 4.41
CA TYR A 537 -11.41 12.55 5.51
C TYR A 537 -11.75 11.07 5.49
N ASP A 538 -11.41 10.39 6.57
CA ASP A 538 -11.66 8.96 6.77
C ASP A 538 -12.61 8.78 7.94
N GLN A 539 -13.56 7.85 7.81
CA GLN A 539 -14.37 7.43 8.94
C GLN A 539 -13.64 6.34 9.70
N VAL A 540 -13.41 6.57 10.98
CA VAL A 540 -12.74 5.61 11.86
C VAL A 540 -13.62 5.32 13.06
N LEU A 541 -13.67 4.06 13.47
CA LEU A 541 -14.46 3.59 14.59
C LEU A 541 -13.62 3.58 15.87
N ALA A 542 -14.15 4.18 16.94
CA ALA A 542 -13.53 4.17 18.25
C ALA A 542 -13.40 2.73 18.78
N GLY A 543 -12.17 2.30 19.06
CA GLY A 543 -11.81 0.95 19.48
C GLY A 543 -11.02 0.15 18.43
N SER A 544 -11.11 0.53 17.16
CA SER A 544 -10.39 -0.09 16.05
C SER A 544 -8.91 0.33 15.99
N VAL A 545 -8.11 -0.35 15.18
CA VAL A 545 -6.68 -0.04 15.02
C VAL A 545 -6.39 0.30 13.57
N TYR A 546 -5.64 1.38 13.34
CA TYR A 546 -5.28 1.87 12.01
C TYR A 546 -3.78 2.15 11.89
N ALA A 547 -3.26 2.12 10.67
CA ALA A 547 -1.92 2.57 10.33
C ALA A 547 -1.94 3.45 9.09
N ILE A 548 -1.16 4.54 9.12
CA ILE A 548 -0.95 5.42 7.96
C ILE A 548 0.39 5.05 7.34
N ASN A 549 0.31 4.57 6.11
CA ASN A 549 1.45 4.08 5.34
C ASN A 549 1.86 5.15 4.34
N LEU A 550 3.13 5.55 4.39
CA LEU A 550 3.68 6.58 3.50
C LEU A 550 4.66 5.95 2.51
N ASP A 551 4.54 6.36 1.27
CA ASP A 551 5.48 6.04 0.20
C ASP A 551 6.06 7.33 -0.39
N PHE A 552 7.38 7.44 -0.35
CA PHE A 552 8.11 8.64 -0.76
C PHE A 552 8.55 8.61 -2.23
N ASN A 553 8.38 7.50 -2.93
CA ASN A 553 8.49 7.28 -4.38
C ASN A 553 8.60 5.76 -4.68
N VAL A 554 9.23 5.05 -3.75
CA VAL A 554 9.42 3.61 -3.75
C VAL A 554 9.52 3.14 -2.29
N ILE A 555 8.98 1.97 -1.95
CA ILE A 555 9.36 1.26 -0.73
C ILE A 555 10.71 0.58 -0.94
N SER A 556 11.76 1.08 -0.27
CA SER A 556 13.09 0.47 -0.39
C SER A 556 13.16 -0.91 0.26
N THR A 557 14.12 -1.74 -0.16
CA THR A 557 14.34 -3.06 0.44
C THR A 557 14.54 -2.99 1.96
N ILE A 558 15.29 -1.99 2.43
CA ILE A 558 15.53 -1.77 3.87
C ILE A 558 14.22 -1.45 4.61
N GLU A 559 13.35 -0.63 4.01
CA GLU A 559 12.03 -0.33 4.60
C GLU A 559 11.13 -1.57 4.67
N GLY A 560 11.13 -2.38 3.61
CA GLY A 560 10.38 -3.64 3.57
C GLY A 560 10.89 -4.65 4.62
N GLU A 561 12.21 -4.83 4.72
CA GLU A 561 12.85 -5.72 5.71
C GLU A 561 12.58 -5.26 7.14
N LEU A 562 12.64 -3.94 7.39
CA LEU A 562 12.33 -3.38 8.71
C LEU A 562 10.86 -3.63 9.08
N ALA A 563 9.93 -3.38 8.15
CA ALA A 563 8.51 -3.61 8.38
C ALA A 563 8.20 -5.09 8.64
N GLU A 564 8.83 -6.01 7.90
CA GLU A 564 8.68 -7.45 8.12
C GLU A 564 9.24 -7.87 9.49
N TYR A 565 10.40 -7.35 9.87
CA TYR A 565 11.00 -7.59 11.19
C TYR A 565 10.08 -7.13 12.32
N GLN A 566 9.53 -5.93 12.21
CA GLN A 566 8.61 -5.36 13.21
C GLN A 566 7.31 -6.15 13.32
N MET A 567 6.70 -6.52 12.18
CA MET A 567 5.52 -7.40 12.15
C MET A 567 5.79 -8.74 12.86
N LYS A 568 6.95 -9.37 12.62
CA LYS A 568 7.33 -10.62 13.29
C LYS A 568 7.51 -10.42 14.80
N ALA A 569 8.19 -9.35 15.21
CA ALA A 569 8.36 -9.02 16.62
C ALA A 569 7.02 -8.74 17.31
N ALA A 570 6.08 -8.08 16.63
CA ALA A 570 4.71 -7.87 17.10
C ALA A 570 3.94 -9.19 17.25
N ALA A 571 4.09 -10.12 16.31
CA ALA A 571 3.45 -11.44 16.40
C ALA A 571 3.90 -12.25 17.63
N GLU A 572 5.16 -12.11 18.06
CA GLU A 572 5.68 -12.76 19.28
C GLU A 572 5.02 -12.22 20.56
N LYS A 573 4.54 -10.97 20.55
CA LYS A 573 3.89 -10.32 21.72
C LYS A 573 2.42 -10.73 21.92
N ARG A 574 1.77 -11.36 20.93
CA ARG A 574 0.34 -11.74 20.97
C ARG A 574 -0.06 -12.61 22.17
N GLY A 575 0.89 -13.31 22.79
CA GLY A 575 0.65 -14.13 23.99
C GLY A 575 0.86 -13.40 25.33
N THR A 576 1.39 -12.17 25.33
CA THR A 576 1.77 -11.42 26.54
C THR A 576 1.20 -10.01 26.60
N GLU A 577 0.75 -9.45 25.48
CA GLU A 577 0.21 -8.10 25.36
C GLU A 577 -1.20 -8.12 24.76
N LYS A 578 -1.95 -7.02 24.92
CA LYS A 578 -3.28 -6.87 24.31
C LYS A 578 -3.16 -6.78 22.79
N LEU A 579 -4.02 -7.50 22.09
CA LEU A 579 -3.99 -7.65 20.63
C LEU A 579 -4.26 -6.33 19.89
N PHE A 580 -5.32 -5.61 20.28
CA PHE A 580 -5.79 -4.38 19.61
C PHE A 580 -5.02 -3.14 20.06
N THR A 581 -3.69 -3.18 19.88
CA THR A 581 -2.79 -2.09 20.24
C THR A 581 -1.92 -1.68 19.04
N ALA A 582 -1.37 -0.46 19.12
CA ALA A 582 -0.40 0.06 18.16
C ALA A 582 0.82 -0.88 18.00
N ASP A 583 1.32 -1.43 19.11
CA ASP A 583 2.58 -2.19 19.16
C ASP A 583 2.43 -3.68 18.73
N VAL A 584 1.19 -4.13 18.53
CA VAL A 584 0.87 -5.50 18.09
C VAL A 584 0.15 -5.47 16.75
N LEU A 585 -1.14 -5.12 16.73
CA LEU A 585 -1.93 -5.12 15.50
C LEU A 585 -1.54 -3.97 14.57
N GLY A 586 -1.19 -2.80 15.11
CA GLY A 586 -0.71 -1.65 14.34
C GLY A 586 0.49 -2.00 13.45
N GLU A 587 1.49 -2.68 14.01
CA GLU A 587 2.69 -3.14 13.30
C GLU A 587 2.41 -4.20 12.21
N VAL A 588 1.32 -4.96 12.33
CA VAL A 588 0.90 -5.92 11.29
C VAL A 588 0.21 -5.21 10.13
N ILE A 589 -0.74 -4.33 10.41
CA ILE A 589 -1.54 -3.70 9.36
C ILE A 589 -0.73 -2.66 8.56
N GLY A 590 0.26 -1.98 9.14
CA GLY A 590 1.13 -1.13 8.33
C GLY A 590 2.23 -1.90 7.58
N TYR A 591 2.54 -3.15 7.95
CA TYR A 591 3.32 -4.03 7.06
C TYR A 591 2.49 -4.32 5.81
N ALA A 592 1.19 -4.59 5.95
CA ALA A 592 0.28 -4.76 4.83
C ALA A 592 0.29 -3.56 3.86
N GLY A 593 0.23 -2.34 4.40
CA GLY A 593 0.26 -1.12 3.57
C GLY A 593 1.60 -0.87 2.87
N ARG A 594 2.72 -1.17 3.51
CA ARG A 594 4.05 -1.11 2.86
C ARG A 594 4.22 -2.21 1.81
N TYR A 595 3.71 -3.40 2.07
CA TYR A 595 3.72 -4.50 1.12
C TYR A 595 2.90 -4.13 -0.13
N TYR A 596 1.69 -3.59 0.05
CA TYR A 596 0.89 -3.01 -1.01
C TYR A 596 1.67 -2.01 -1.87
N PHE A 597 2.25 -0.96 -1.25
CA PHE A 597 3.01 0.03 -2.01
C PHE A 597 4.20 -0.58 -2.75
N SER A 598 4.90 -1.56 -2.16
CA SER A 598 6.00 -2.24 -2.83
C SER A 598 5.58 -2.99 -4.11
N LEU A 599 4.37 -3.58 -4.11
CA LEU A 599 3.79 -4.22 -5.29
C LEU A 599 3.43 -3.17 -6.34
N CYS A 600 2.79 -2.07 -5.93
CA CYS A 600 2.46 -0.94 -6.81
C CYS A 600 3.72 -0.35 -7.46
N ASP A 601 4.78 -0.10 -6.69
CA ASP A 601 6.02 0.49 -7.18
C ASP A 601 6.73 -0.37 -8.22
N PHE A 602 6.83 -1.67 -7.93
CA PHE A 602 7.43 -2.62 -8.86
C PHE A 602 6.67 -2.62 -10.19
N GLN A 603 5.35 -2.71 -10.10
CA GLN A 603 4.44 -2.73 -11.23
C GLN A 603 4.51 -1.42 -12.05
N ASP A 604 4.45 -0.27 -11.38
CA ASP A 604 4.50 1.05 -12.00
C ASP A 604 5.81 1.27 -12.75
N GLN A 605 6.95 0.92 -12.14
CA GLN A 605 8.26 1.05 -12.76
C GLN A 605 8.43 0.12 -13.96
N LEU A 606 7.90 -1.11 -13.87
CA LEU A 606 7.94 -2.07 -14.96
C LEU A 606 7.13 -1.56 -16.17
N TYR A 607 5.88 -1.15 -15.94
CA TYR A 607 5.01 -0.65 -16.99
C TYR A 607 5.52 0.67 -17.57
N ALA A 608 6.15 1.51 -16.75
CA ALA A 608 6.78 2.73 -17.24
C ALA A 608 7.93 2.40 -18.19
N GLY A 609 8.75 1.41 -17.84
CA GLY A 609 9.85 0.93 -18.66
C GLY A 609 9.42 0.36 -20.01
N THR A 610 8.31 -0.38 -20.08
CA THR A 610 7.80 -0.95 -21.36
C THR A 610 7.14 0.09 -22.26
N ASN A 611 6.63 1.18 -21.67
CA ASN A 611 5.89 2.22 -22.38
C ASN A 611 6.72 3.50 -22.64
N ASN A 612 8.03 3.47 -22.39
CA ASN A 612 8.93 4.63 -22.52
C ASN A 612 8.43 5.85 -21.71
N ILE A 613 7.92 5.58 -20.51
CA ILE A 613 7.42 6.59 -19.58
C ILE A 613 8.49 6.88 -18.54
N LEU A 614 8.71 8.18 -18.30
CA LEU A 614 9.36 8.63 -17.08
C LEU A 614 8.31 8.72 -15.99
N TYR A 615 8.48 7.92 -14.94
CA TYR A 615 7.55 7.79 -13.83
C TYR A 615 8.16 8.30 -12.53
N SER A 616 7.34 8.95 -11.70
CA SER A 616 7.64 9.25 -10.30
C SER A 616 6.35 9.34 -9.51
N ARG A 617 6.31 8.64 -8.37
CA ARG A 617 5.28 8.84 -7.36
C ARG A 617 5.61 10.09 -6.54
N HIS A 618 4.58 10.85 -6.19
CA HIS A 618 4.70 11.99 -5.28
C HIS A 618 4.79 11.45 -3.85
N LEU A 619 4.09 12.02 -2.87
CA LEU A 619 3.85 11.32 -1.62
C LEU A 619 2.65 10.39 -1.84
N GLY A 620 2.83 9.09 -1.61
CA GLY A 620 1.74 8.14 -1.45
C GLY A 620 1.33 8.06 0.02
N ALA A 621 0.03 8.03 0.30
CA ALA A 621 -0.52 7.73 1.61
C ALA A 621 -1.70 6.77 1.48
N ALA A 622 -1.66 5.69 2.27
CA ALA A 622 -2.75 4.73 2.40
C ALA A 622 -3.01 4.43 3.88
N ILE A 623 -4.28 4.38 4.27
CA ILE A 623 -4.69 3.90 5.58
C ILE A 623 -4.94 2.39 5.49
N THR A 624 -4.36 1.63 6.38
CA THR A 624 -4.76 0.25 6.63
C THR A 624 -5.40 0.15 8.01
N GLY A 625 -6.39 -0.71 8.17
CA GLY A 625 -7.12 -0.82 9.42
C GLY A 625 -7.62 -2.22 9.70
N TYR A 626 -7.83 -2.51 10.98
CA TYR A 626 -8.78 -3.51 11.42
C TYR A 626 -9.94 -2.78 12.08
N GLN A 627 -11.10 -2.79 11.42
CA GLN A 627 -12.26 -2.04 11.86
C GLN A 627 -13.33 -2.99 12.40
N PHE A 628 -13.63 -2.87 13.70
CA PHE A 628 -14.74 -3.59 14.31
C PHE A 628 -16.08 -3.22 13.67
N GLN A 629 -17.04 -4.12 13.82
CA GLN A 629 -18.44 -3.80 13.57
C GLN A 629 -19.11 -3.36 14.87
N ILE A 630 -20.24 -2.64 14.75
CA ILE A 630 -21.02 -2.21 15.92
C ILE A 630 -22.31 -3.01 16.03
N SER A 631 -22.56 -3.52 17.23
CA SER A 631 -23.87 -4.03 17.61
C SER A 631 -24.68 -2.92 18.24
N THR A 632 -25.92 -2.72 17.80
CA THR A 632 -26.79 -1.68 18.35
C THR A 632 -28.06 -2.27 18.97
N ALA A 633 -28.59 -1.57 19.96
CA ALA A 633 -29.94 -1.80 20.48
C ALA A 633 -30.71 -0.47 20.42
N PHE A 634 -31.83 -0.46 19.71
CA PHE A 634 -32.64 0.76 19.49
C PHE A 634 -31.76 1.93 18.97
N GLY A 635 -30.98 1.67 17.93
CA GLY A 635 -30.08 2.66 17.30
C GLY A 635 -28.95 3.15 18.20
N THR A 636 -28.77 2.56 19.39
CA THR A 636 -27.73 2.96 20.36
C THR A 636 -26.66 1.87 20.42
N VAL A 637 -25.39 2.25 20.33
CA VAL A 637 -24.25 1.33 20.39
C VAL A 637 -24.29 0.52 21.70
N ARG A 638 -24.20 -0.81 21.59
CA ARG A 638 -24.22 -1.74 22.72
C ARG A 638 -22.86 -2.40 22.94
N SER A 639 -22.30 -2.98 21.89
CA SER A 639 -21.04 -3.74 21.90
C SER A 639 -20.36 -3.64 20.54
N LEU A 640 -19.15 -4.20 20.46
CA LEU A 640 -18.44 -4.38 19.20
C LEU A 640 -18.54 -5.85 18.78
N ASP A 641 -18.63 -6.09 17.49
CA ASP A 641 -18.55 -7.41 16.89
C ASP A 641 -17.23 -7.51 16.09
N PRO A 642 -16.73 -8.73 15.83
CA PRO A 642 -15.53 -8.94 15.00
C PRO A 642 -15.56 -8.10 13.72
N GLY A 643 -14.40 -7.56 13.39
CA GLY A 643 -14.23 -6.61 12.31
C GLY A 643 -13.59 -7.22 11.06
N ASN A 644 -13.35 -6.35 10.08
CA ASN A 644 -12.60 -6.68 8.87
C ASN A 644 -11.29 -5.91 8.80
N PHE A 645 -10.34 -6.46 8.04
CA PHE A 645 -9.19 -5.70 7.58
C PHE A 645 -9.57 -4.90 6.35
N TYR A 646 -9.02 -3.70 6.21
CA TYR A 646 -9.19 -2.91 5.00
C TYR A 646 -7.98 -2.03 4.72
N ILE A 647 -7.84 -1.65 3.46
CA ILE A 647 -6.91 -0.64 2.97
C ILE A 647 -7.68 0.39 2.17
N ASP A 648 -7.36 1.67 2.35
CA ASP A 648 -7.82 2.75 1.51
C ASP A 648 -6.60 3.59 1.08
N ALA A 649 -6.30 3.59 -0.23
CA ALA A 649 -5.17 4.28 -0.82
C ALA A 649 -5.56 5.69 -1.30
N SER A 650 -6.11 6.50 -0.40
CA SER A 650 -6.82 7.75 -0.71
C SER A 650 -5.92 8.88 -1.26
N TYR A 651 -4.59 8.77 -1.16
CA TYR A 651 -3.65 9.74 -1.73
C TYR A 651 -2.47 9.08 -2.44
N ASN A 652 -2.66 8.74 -3.71
CA ASN A 652 -1.64 8.12 -4.57
C ASN A 652 -1.37 9.00 -5.82
N LYS A 653 -0.82 10.19 -5.60
CA LYS A 653 -0.46 11.14 -6.67
C LYS A 653 0.82 10.67 -7.38
N SER A 654 0.78 10.59 -8.70
CA SER A 654 1.94 10.22 -9.51
C SER A 654 2.07 11.11 -10.75
N THR A 655 3.25 11.04 -11.38
CA THR A 655 3.54 11.67 -12.68
C THR A 655 4.06 10.61 -13.62
N ALA A 656 3.40 10.47 -14.76
CA ALA A 656 3.79 9.60 -15.86
C ALA A 656 3.84 10.43 -17.15
N ILE A 657 5.05 10.63 -17.69
CA ILE A 657 5.25 11.37 -18.94
C ILE A 657 5.94 10.45 -19.94
N ASN A 658 5.30 10.21 -21.08
CA ASN A 658 5.91 9.49 -22.18
C ASN A 658 7.02 10.36 -22.78
N LEU A 659 8.23 9.81 -22.90
CA LEU A 659 9.41 10.56 -23.30
C LEU A 659 9.39 11.01 -24.77
N ASP A 660 8.47 10.47 -25.58
CA ASP A 660 8.21 10.87 -26.96
C ASP A 660 6.99 11.80 -27.11
N GLY A 661 6.34 12.16 -25.99
CA GLY A 661 5.21 13.08 -25.94
C GLY A 661 3.84 12.45 -26.28
N ASP A 662 3.75 11.12 -26.35
CA ASP A 662 2.49 10.44 -26.67
C ASP A 662 1.57 10.32 -25.45
N THR A 663 0.66 11.29 -25.33
CA THR A 663 -0.36 11.33 -24.27
C THR A 663 -1.39 10.20 -24.32
N SER A 664 -1.48 9.43 -25.41
CA SER A 664 -2.35 8.24 -25.46
C SER A 664 -1.75 7.08 -24.67
N ILE A 665 -0.42 6.93 -24.71
CA ILE A 665 0.34 5.96 -23.92
C ILE A 665 0.27 6.31 -22.43
N GLU A 666 0.38 7.59 -22.09
CA GLU A 666 0.24 8.08 -20.71
C GLU A 666 -1.15 7.76 -20.14
N ARG A 667 -2.20 8.02 -20.91
CA ARG A 667 -3.60 7.72 -20.53
C ARG A 667 -3.82 6.23 -20.29
N LYS A 668 -3.31 5.40 -21.19
CA LYS A 668 -3.37 3.94 -21.06
C LYS A 668 -2.64 3.46 -19.81
N TYR A 669 -1.42 3.95 -19.60
CA TYR A 669 -0.61 3.62 -18.42
C TYR A 669 -1.33 3.96 -17.11
N ASN A 670 -1.90 5.17 -16.99
CA ASN A 670 -2.61 5.59 -15.78
C ASN A 670 -3.82 4.70 -15.45
N PHE A 671 -4.57 4.29 -16.48
CA PHE A 671 -5.72 3.41 -16.31
C PHE A 671 -5.33 1.96 -15.97
N GLU A 672 -4.33 1.41 -16.66
CA GLU A 672 -3.86 0.02 -16.45
C GLU A 672 -3.21 -0.16 -15.07
N THR A 673 -2.37 0.79 -14.66
CA THR A 673 -1.74 0.76 -13.34
C THR A 673 -2.79 0.88 -12.23
N GLY A 674 -3.75 1.79 -12.36
CA GLY A 674 -4.83 1.92 -11.38
C GLY A 674 -5.68 0.66 -11.22
N LEU A 675 -5.97 -0.07 -12.31
CA LEU A 675 -6.67 -1.36 -12.23
C LEU A 675 -5.87 -2.38 -11.40
N ILE A 676 -4.56 -2.46 -11.63
CA ILE A 676 -3.71 -3.43 -10.94
C ILE A 676 -3.51 -3.03 -9.47
N GLU A 677 -3.31 -1.74 -9.20
CA GLU A 677 -3.27 -1.21 -7.83
C GLU A 677 -4.56 -1.55 -7.09
N SER A 678 -5.74 -1.34 -7.69
CA SER A 678 -7.00 -1.69 -7.03
C SER A 678 -7.15 -3.20 -6.79
N ARG A 679 -6.63 -4.03 -7.70
CA ARG A 679 -6.59 -5.47 -7.45
C ARG A 679 -5.72 -5.82 -6.25
N PHE A 680 -4.55 -5.20 -6.11
CA PHE A 680 -3.66 -5.43 -4.97
C PHE A 680 -4.32 -5.08 -3.64
N GLU A 681 -5.24 -4.12 -3.58
CA GLU A 681 -5.98 -3.76 -2.36
C GLU A 681 -6.75 -4.94 -1.75
N GLY A 682 -7.27 -5.85 -2.58
CA GLY A 682 -7.92 -7.07 -2.12
C GLY A 682 -6.95 -8.25 -1.93
N ASP A 683 -5.94 -8.37 -2.79
CA ASP A 683 -5.00 -9.50 -2.78
C ASP A 683 -4.13 -9.54 -1.52
N ILE A 684 -3.71 -8.38 -0.99
CA ILE A 684 -2.86 -8.32 0.20
C ILE A 684 -3.54 -8.97 1.42
N TRP A 685 -4.86 -8.88 1.54
CA TRP A 685 -5.59 -9.43 2.67
C TRP A 685 -5.65 -10.95 2.58
N ALA A 686 -6.00 -11.51 1.42
CA ALA A 686 -5.95 -12.95 1.21
C ALA A 686 -4.54 -13.53 1.45
N GLU A 687 -3.47 -12.78 1.12
CA GLU A 687 -2.11 -13.23 1.41
C GLU A 687 -1.78 -13.19 2.91
N LEU A 688 -2.30 -12.22 3.67
CA LEU A 688 -1.99 -12.05 5.10
C LEU A 688 -2.91 -12.85 6.03
N THR A 689 -4.16 -13.09 5.64
CA THR A 689 -5.20 -13.70 6.49
C THR A 689 -5.58 -15.12 6.07
N GLY A 690 -5.19 -15.57 4.88
CA GLY A 690 -5.49 -16.91 4.34
C GLY A 690 -6.16 -16.87 2.96
N SER A 691 -5.80 -17.82 2.08
CA SER A 691 -6.23 -17.85 0.68
C SER A 691 -7.70 -18.20 0.46
N ASP A 692 -8.39 -18.64 1.49
CA ASP A 692 -9.81 -19.00 1.52
C ASP A 692 -10.74 -17.80 1.79
N GLN A 693 -10.18 -16.64 2.15
CA GLN A 693 -10.92 -15.41 2.41
C GLN A 693 -11.33 -14.70 1.08
N PRO A 694 -12.54 -14.11 0.98
CA PRO A 694 -12.93 -13.25 -0.13
C PRO A 694 -11.93 -12.10 -0.32
N ARG A 695 -11.61 -11.82 -1.58
CA ARG A 695 -10.82 -10.66 -1.99
C ARG A 695 -11.78 -9.57 -2.43
N ILE A 696 -11.84 -8.47 -1.67
CA ILE A 696 -12.74 -7.36 -2.00
C ILE A 696 -11.91 -6.17 -2.47
N SER A 697 -12.27 -5.66 -3.65
CA SER A 697 -11.79 -4.41 -4.27
C SER A 697 -12.67 -4.13 -5.49
N THR A 698 -12.56 -2.95 -6.09
CA THR A 698 -13.27 -2.61 -7.32
C THR A 698 -13.09 -3.66 -8.42
N VAL A 699 -11.85 -4.06 -8.69
CA VAL A 699 -11.54 -5.03 -9.76
C VAL A 699 -12.05 -6.43 -9.43
N HIS A 700 -12.00 -6.84 -8.17
CA HIS A 700 -12.56 -8.12 -7.73
C HIS A 700 -14.09 -8.16 -7.89
N VAL A 701 -14.79 -7.10 -7.51
CA VAL A 701 -16.26 -7.00 -7.68
C VAL A 701 -16.65 -6.97 -9.15
N MET A 702 -15.94 -6.20 -9.98
CA MET A 702 -16.16 -6.18 -11.44
C MET A 702 -15.90 -7.55 -12.09
N THR A 703 -14.88 -8.27 -11.63
CA THR A 703 -14.57 -9.62 -12.10
C THR A 703 -15.70 -10.59 -11.74
N ALA A 704 -16.17 -10.55 -10.49
CA ALA A 704 -17.26 -11.37 -10.01
C ALA A 704 -18.58 -11.08 -10.74
N ALA A 705 -18.86 -9.81 -11.05
CA ALA A 705 -20.01 -9.40 -11.85
C ALA A 705 -19.95 -10.01 -13.28
N ALA A 706 -18.79 -9.92 -13.92
CA ALA A 706 -18.57 -10.46 -15.27
C ALA A 706 -18.76 -11.99 -15.32
N GLU A 707 -18.28 -12.73 -14.32
CA GLU A 707 -18.48 -14.18 -14.20
C GLU A 707 -19.97 -14.57 -14.10
N LYS A 708 -20.81 -13.67 -13.58
CA LYS A 708 -22.27 -13.82 -13.51
C LYS A 708 -22.99 -13.37 -14.79
N GLY A 709 -22.25 -12.83 -15.77
CA GLY A 709 -22.80 -12.25 -16.99
C GLY A 709 -23.51 -10.92 -16.76
N ILE A 710 -23.13 -10.19 -15.71
CA ILE A 710 -23.60 -8.83 -15.43
C ILE A 710 -22.67 -7.88 -16.18
N GLU A 711 -23.22 -7.21 -17.18
CA GLU A 711 -22.45 -6.25 -17.98
C GLU A 711 -22.33 -4.90 -17.25
N PRO A 712 -21.13 -4.29 -17.22
CA PRO A 712 -20.98 -2.95 -16.66
C PRO A 712 -21.69 -1.92 -17.53
N VAL A 713 -22.25 -0.90 -16.88
CA VAL A 713 -22.88 0.24 -17.55
C VAL A 713 -21.96 1.46 -17.53
N TYR A 714 -22.08 2.30 -18.55
CA TYR A 714 -21.21 3.46 -18.75
C TYR A 714 -21.98 4.76 -18.61
N LEU A 715 -21.52 5.65 -17.74
CA LEU A 715 -22.20 6.90 -17.42
C LEU A 715 -21.32 8.13 -17.63
N THR A 716 -21.94 9.20 -18.07
CA THR A 716 -21.40 10.55 -18.19
C THR A 716 -22.48 11.52 -17.69
N ALA A 717 -22.14 12.80 -17.53
CA ALA A 717 -23.14 13.83 -17.18
C ALA A 717 -24.38 13.82 -18.10
N ALA A 718 -24.25 13.37 -19.36
CA ALA A 718 -25.33 13.41 -20.34
C ALA A 718 -26.38 12.30 -20.17
N ASN A 719 -26.03 11.16 -19.57
CA ASN A 719 -26.90 9.98 -19.47
C ASN A 719 -27.04 9.41 -18.05
N ALA A 720 -26.38 10.01 -17.05
CA ALA A 720 -26.33 9.47 -15.69
C ALA A 720 -27.72 9.21 -15.08
N ASP A 721 -28.65 10.16 -15.19
CA ASP A 721 -30.01 9.98 -14.63
C ASP A 721 -30.73 8.78 -15.23
N ALA A 722 -30.76 8.66 -16.56
CA ALA A 722 -31.47 7.59 -17.24
C ALA A 722 -30.88 6.20 -16.96
N VAL A 723 -29.55 6.08 -16.88
CA VAL A 723 -28.88 4.80 -16.60
C VAL A 723 -29.07 4.41 -15.13
N LEU A 724 -28.90 5.35 -14.19
CA LEU A 724 -29.01 5.06 -12.76
C LEU A 724 -30.43 4.68 -12.33
N ASP A 725 -31.45 5.14 -13.06
CA ASP A 725 -32.84 4.73 -12.83
C ASP A 725 -33.07 3.24 -13.14
N GLU A 726 -32.24 2.63 -13.99
CA GLU A 726 -32.29 1.20 -14.35
C GLU A 726 -31.39 0.32 -13.46
N CYS A 727 -30.50 0.90 -12.66
CA CYS A 727 -29.58 0.16 -11.79
C CYS A 727 -30.20 -0.22 -10.44
N ASN A 728 -29.99 -1.48 -10.02
CA ASN A 728 -30.33 -2.02 -8.70
C ASN A 728 -29.19 -1.75 -7.70
N ILE A 729 -29.02 -0.48 -7.34
CA ILE A 729 -28.02 0.00 -6.37
C ILE A 729 -28.63 1.05 -5.44
N ASP A 730 -27.98 1.34 -4.31
CA ASP A 730 -28.50 2.25 -3.30
C ASP A 730 -28.47 3.73 -3.70
N SER A 731 -29.39 4.51 -3.14
CA SER A 731 -29.61 5.92 -3.50
C SER A 731 -28.42 6.84 -3.20
N TYR A 732 -27.66 6.57 -2.14
CA TYR A 732 -26.45 7.34 -1.81
C TYR A 732 -25.36 7.09 -2.87
N ILE A 733 -25.15 5.85 -3.31
CA ILE A 733 -24.22 5.48 -4.39
C ILE A 733 -24.62 6.19 -5.70
N LYS A 734 -25.92 6.22 -6.03
CA LYS A 734 -26.42 6.97 -7.20
C LYS A 734 -26.07 8.46 -7.11
N THR A 735 -26.11 9.04 -5.91
CA THR A 735 -25.79 10.46 -5.69
C THR A 735 -24.29 10.73 -5.93
N ASP A 736 -23.42 9.86 -5.41
CA ASP A 736 -21.97 9.98 -5.60
C ASP A 736 -21.56 9.84 -7.06
N ILE A 737 -22.11 8.82 -7.75
CA ILE A 737 -21.86 8.59 -9.18
C ILE A 737 -22.29 9.81 -10.01
N LYS A 738 -23.44 10.42 -9.69
CA LYS A 738 -23.86 11.67 -10.35
C LYS A 738 -22.88 12.81 -10.09
N GLY A 739 -22.34 12.91 -8.87
CA GLY A 739 -21.30 13.89 -8.53
C GLY A 739 -20.06 13.77 -9.42
N PHE A 740 -19.53 12.55 -9.57
CA PHE A 740 -18.37 12.29 -10.44
C PHE A 740 -18.68 12.52 -11.92
N ALA A 741 -19.83 12.05 -12.40
CA ALA A 741 -20.25 12.24 -13.78
C ALA A 741 -20.40 13.72 -14.14
N ASN A 742 -21.01 14.52 -13.26
CA ASN A 742 -21.17 15.97 -13.42
C ASN A 742 -19.84 16.72 -13.36
N SER A 743 -18.81 16.12 -12.73
CA SER A 743 -17.45 16.65 -12.70
C SER A 743 -16.65 16.31 -13.97
N GLY A 744 -17.27 15.67 -14.97
CA GLY A 744 -16.67 15.36 -16.27
C GLY A 744 -16.03 13.97 -16.39
N ASN A 745 -16.16 13.13 -15.37
CA ASN A 745 -15.62 11.76 -15.39
C ASN A 745 -16.50 10.82 -16.23
N LEU A 746 -15.86 9.83 -16.84
CA LEU A 746 -16.51 8.62 -17.35
C LEU A 746 -16.64 7.63 -16.20
N ILE A 747 -17.86 7.14 -15.97
CA ILE A 747 -18.14 6.14 -14.94
C ILE A 747 -18.33 4.77 -15.58
N ILE A 748 -17.69 3.75 -15.00
CA ILE A 748 -17.91 2.33 -15.32
C ILE A 748 -18.49 1.68 -14.07
N LEU A 749 -19.74 1.24 -14.10
CA LEU A 749 -20.50 0.80 -12.92
C LEU A 749 -20.98 -0.64 -13.08
N VAL A 750 -20.87 -1.43 -12.01
CA VAL A 750 -21.63 -2.69 -11.87
C VAL A 750 -23.08 -2.35 -11.48
N PRO A 751 -24.09 -2.59 -12.33
CA PRO A 751 -25.45 -2.08 -12.12
C PRO A 751 -26.27 -2.85 -11.06
N GLU A 752 -25.64 -3.73 -10.29
CA GLU A 752 -26.24 -4.65 -9.33
C GLU A 752 -25.46 -4.62 -8.01
N ILE A 753 -26.15 -4.89 -6.89
CA ILE A 753 -25.52 -5.21 -5.60
C ILE A 753 -25.23 -6.72 -5.53
N LEU A 754 -23.99 -7.06 -5.19
CA LEU A 754 -23.48 -8.42 -5.09
C LEU A 754 -23.13 -8.75 -3.63
N SER A 755 -23.35 -10.01 -3.24
CA SER A 755 -22.81 -10.61 -2.02
C SER A 755 -21.57 -11.42 -2.39
N MET A 756 -20.44 -11.19 -1.71
CA MET A 756 -19.17 -11.90 -1.88
C MET A 756 -18.64 -12.29 -0.49
N GLY A 757 -19.05 -13.47 -0.01
CA GLY A 757 -18.93 -13.79 1.42
C GLY A 757 -19.87 -12.92 2.23
N ASP A 758 -19.39 -12.36 3.34
CA ASP A 758 -20.15 -11.43 4.18
C ASP A 758 -20.19 -10.00 3.63
N TRP A 759 -19.37 -9.69 2.62
CA TRP A 759 -19.38 -8.38 1.97
C TRP A 759 -20.57 -8.26 1.02
N VAL A 760 -21.34 -7.18 1.14
CA VAL A 760 -22.49 -6.86 0.28
C VAL A 760 -22.32 -5.47 -0.30
N GLY A 761 -22.26 -5.35 -1.62
CA GLY A 761 -22.05 -4.07 -2.25
C GLY A 761 -21.96 -4.07 -3.78
N THR A 762 -21.58 -2.93 -4.33
CA THR A 762 -21.28 -2.75 -5.76
C THR A 762 -19.95 -2.01 -5.93
N ALA A 763 -19.48 -1.89 -7.17
CA ALA A 763 -18.24 -1.21 -7.51
C ALA A 763 -18.41 -0.31 -8.74
N TYR A 764 -17.67 0.80 -8.75
CA TYR A 764 -17.59 1.69 -9.90
C TYR A 764 -16.21 2.32 -10.06
N ILE A 765 -15.84 2.60 -11.30
CA ILE A 765 -14.64 3.35 -11.66
C ILE A 765 -15.05 4.74 -12.11
N ALA A 766 -14.46 5.79 -11.53
CA ALA A 766 -14.62 7.17 -11.99
C ALA A 766 -13.32 7.65 -12.64
N MET A 767 -13.28 7.73 -13.97
CA MET A 767 -12.08 8.02 -14.74
C MET A 767 -12.15 9.41 -15.39
N ASP A 768 -11.07 10.19 -15.28
CA ASP A 768 -10.87 11.36 -16.13
C ASP A 768 -10.60 10.89 -17.57
N PRO A 769 -11.50 11.16 -18.52
CA PRO A 769 -11.36 10.67 -19.88
C PRO A 769 -10.17 11.29 -20.62
N VAL A 770 -9.59 12.41 -20.14
CA VAL A 770 -8.45 13.12 -20.73
C VAL A 770 -7.12 12.53 -20.29
N THR A 771 -6.95 12.25 -19.00
CA THR A 771 -5.67 11.80 -18.43
C THR A 771 -5.62 10.30 -18.17
N GLY A 772 -6.77 9.61 -18.14
CA GLY A 772 -6.86 8.19 -17.85
C GLY A 772 -6.68 7.84 -16.37
N ALA A 773 -6.45 8.84 -15.51
CA ALA A 773 -6.45 8.63 -14.08
C ALA A 773 -7.86 8.36 -13.58
N ALA A 774 -7.99 7.46 -12.63
CA ALA A 774 -9.27 6.97 -12.17
C ALA A 774 -9.30 6.72 -10.67
N LEU A 775 -10.51 6.76 -10.11
CA LEU A 775 -10.85 6.17 -8.83
C LEU A 775 -11.46 4.82 -9.04
N TYR A 776 -11.15 3.92 -8.11
CA TYR A 776 -11.65 2.57 -8.07
C TYR A 776 -12.40 2.46 -6.74
N MET A 777 -13.74 2.53 -6.81
CA MET A 777 -14.61 2.63 -5.65
C MET A 777 -15.40 1.35 -5.42
N ILE A 778 -15.54 0.98 -4.15
CA ILE A 778 -16.55 0.03 -3.67
C ILE A 778 -17.62 0.77 -2.85
N SER A 779 -18.82 0.19 -2.74
CA SER A 779 -20.00 0.90 -2.23
C SER A 779 -19.96 1.27 -0.75
N ASP A 780 -19.01 0.79 0.04
CA ASP A 780 -18.79 1.26 1.42
C ASP A 780 -18.17 2.66 1.50
N GLY A 781 -17.94 3.31 0.35
CA GLY A 781 -17.39 4.65 0.25
C GLY A 781 -15.87 4.69 0.27
N THR A 782 -15.20 3.54 0.27
CA THR A 782 -13.73 3.45 0.21
C THR A 782 -13.22 3.35 -1.23
N ALA A 783 -12.08 4.00 -1.49
CA ALA A 783 -11.28 3.81 -2.69
C ALA A 783 -10.22 2.74 -2.40
N GLY A 784 -10.69 1.53 -2.09
CA GLY A 784 -9.90 0.56 -1.37
C GLY A 784 -10.34 -0.89 -1.51
N GLY A 785 -9.80 -1.72 -0.62
CA GLY A 785 -10.07 -3.15 -0.56
C GLY A 785 -10.18 -3.63 0.87
N ALA A 786 -10.90 -4.74 1.05
CA ALA A 786 -11.22 -5.28 2.36
C ALA A 786 -11.14 -6.80 2.39
N SER A 787 -10.97 -7.35 3.60
CA SER A 787 -11.27 -8.75 3.90
C SER A 787 -12.75 -8.90 4.26
N GLN A 788 -13.21 -10.15 4.40
CA GLN A 788 -14.43 -10.43 5.17
C GLN A 788 -14.18 -10.25 6.68
N ASP A 789 -15.24 -10.45 7.47
CA ASP A 789 -15.14 -10.43 8.93
C ASP A 789 -14.18 -11.50 9.43
N TYR A 790 -13.28 -11.10 10.32
CA TYR A 790 -12.18 -11.94 10.79
C TYR A 790 -12.05 -11.83 12.32
N ASP A 791 -12.45 -12.86 13.05
CA ASP A 791 -12.33 -12.89 14.52
C ASP A 791 -10.88 -13.18 14.95
N LEU A 792 -10.17 -12.10 15.32
CA LEU A 792 -8.79 -12.16 15.79
C LEU A 792 -8.62 -12.75 17.20
N GLU A 793 -9.71 -12.92 17.95
CA GLU A 793 -9.72 -13.43 19.34
C GLU A 793 -9.95 -14.95 19.42
N VAL A 794 -10.08 -15.66 18.29
CA VAL A 794 -10.12 -17.13 18.24
C VAL A 794 -8.69 -17.70 18.19
N GLU A 795 -8.38 -18.63 19.09
CA GLU A 795 -7.08 -19.33 19.08
C GLU A 795 -7.02 -20.26 17.84
N PRO A 796 -6.00 -20.17 16.97
CA PRO A 796 -5.92 -21.02 15.78
C PRO A 796 -5.87 -22.50 16.18
N ASP A 797 -6.68 -23.35 15.54
CA ASP A 797 -6.64 -24.81 15.77
C ASP A 797 -5.23 -25.34 15.47
N ILE A 798 -4.88 -26.51 16.01
CA ILE A 798 -3.63 -27.22 15.69
C ILE A 798 -3.48 -27.47 14.18
N ASN A 799 -4.59 -27.63 13.46
CA ASN A 799 -4.61 -27.69 11.99
C ASN A 799 -4.19 -26.35 11.37
N ASP A 800 -4.69 -25.23 11.89
CA ASP A 800 -4.27 -23.88 11.50
C ASP A 800 -2.81 -23.63 11.87
N LYS A 801 -2.31 -24.14 13.00
CA LYS A 801 -0.90 -24.04 13.40
C LYS A 801 0.03 -24.80 12.44
N LEU A 802 -0.36 -25.99 11.97
CA LEU A 802 0.39 -26.76 10.97
C LEU A 802 0.27 -26.20 9.55
N PHE A 803 -0.89 -25.67 9.18
CA PHE A 803 -1.11 -24.94 7.94
C PHE A 803 -0.25 -23.67 7.91
N ASN A 804 -0.34 -22.84 8.96
CA ASN A 804 0.46 -21.64 9.14
C ASN A 804 1.96 -21.93 9.22
N LEU A 805 2.39 -23.07 9.78
CA LEU A 805 3.79 -23.50 9.77
C LEU A 805 4.29 -23.77 8.34
N ASN A 806 3.48 -24.46 7.52
CA ASN A 806 3.81 -24.76 6.12
C ASN A 806 3.83 -23.49 5.26
N ILE A 807 2.89 -22.60 5.46
CA ILE A 807 2.84 -21.28 4.83
C ILE A 807 4.05 -20.43 5.28
N LYS A 808 4.41 -20.43 6.57
CA LYS A 808 5.65 -19.78 7.04
C LYS A 808 6.91 -20.36 6.43
N LEU A 809 6.96 -21.66 6.16
CA LEU A 809 8.07 -22.28 5.44
C LEU A 809 8.11 -21.86 3.97
N SER A 810 6.96 -21.68 3.30
CA SER A 810 6.93 -21.12 1.95
C SER A 810 7.47 -19.68 1.95
N TYR A 811 7.08 -18.86 2.92
CA TYR A 811 7.60 -17.50 3.08
C TYR A 811 9.10 -17.46 3.40
N ILE A 812 9.62 -18.32 4.28
CA ILE A 812 11.07 -18.44 4.52
C ILE A 812 11.80 -18.80 3.23
N ASN A 813 11.25 -19.69 2.40
CA ASN A 813 11.86 -20.05 1.12
C ASN A 813 11.77 -18.92 0.08
N ARG A 814 10.69 -18.11 0.07
CA ARG A 814 10.58 -16.89 -0.74
C ARG A 814 11.57 -15.82 -0.29
N ALA A 815 11.74 -15.64 1.02
CA ALA A 815 12.73 -14.71 1.60
C ALA A 815 14.17 -15.17 1.32
N LEU A 816 14.46 -16.47 1.42
CA LEU A 816 15.74 -17.06 1.02
C LEU A 816 16.00 -16.87 -0.48
N ALA A 817 14.95 -16.99 -1.31
CA ALA A 817 15.03 -16.73 -2.73
C ALA A 817 15.34 -15.26 -3.02
N LEU A 818 14.64 -14.34 -2.35
CA LEU A 818 14.86 -12.91 -2.47
C LEU A 818 16.27 -12.53 -2.01
N ALA A 819 16.72 -13.03 -0.86
CA ALA A 819 18.05 -12.79 -0.32
C ALA A 819 19.17 -13.29 -1.24
N GLY A 820 19.02 -14.47 -1.85
CA GLY A 820 19.98 -15.00 -2.80
C GLY A 820 19.94 -14.30 -4.17
N VAL A 821 18.79 -13.74 -4.57
CA VAL A 821 18.67 -12.85 -5.75
C VAL A 821 19.34 -11.50 -5.49
N VAL A 822 19.07 -10.86 -4.34
CA VAL A 822 19.65 -9.58 -3.93
C VAL A 822 21.18 -9.69 -3.77
N LYS A 823 21.68 -10.74 -3.13
CA LYS A 823 23.14 -11.00 -3.02
C LYS A 823 23.77 -11.38 -4.35
N GLY A 824 23.04 -12.12 -5.21
CA GLY A 824 23.43 -12.37 -6.59
C GLY A 824 23.59 -11.07 -7.40
N CYS A 825 22.65 -10.15 -7.25
CA CYS A 825 22.69 -8.80 -7.84
C CYS A 825 23.82 -7.93 -7.26
N ALA A 826 24.10 -8.02 -5.95
CA ALA A 826 25.26 -7.34 -5.35
C ALA A 826 26.61 -7.91 -5.83
N GLY A 827 26.69 -9.23 -6.04
CA GLY A 827 27.86 -9.90 -6.60
C GLY A 827 28.12 -9.58 -8.08
N LEU A 828 27.08 -9.28 -8.84
CA LEU A 828 27.17 -8.80 -10.22
C LEU A 828 27.77 -7.41 -10.35
N ILE A 829 27.46 -6.54 -9.40
CA ILE A 829 28.04 -5.20 -9.33
C ILE A 829 29.56 -5.32 -9.12
N LYS A 830 30.03 -6.30 -8.34
CA LYS A 830 31.46 -6.60 -8.15
C LYS A 830 32.12 -7.33 -9.34
N ALA A 831 31.34 -7.92 -10.25
CA ALA A 831 31.86 -8.55 -11.47
C ALA A 831 32.49 -7.54 -12.44
N GLU A 832 32.10 -6.25 -12.33
CA GLU A 832 32.73 -5.14 -13.05
C GLU A 832 34.20 -4.91 -12.61
N GLU A 833 34.63 -5.49 -11.48
CA GLU A 833 35.99 -5.38 -10.92
C GLU A 833 36.91 -6.58 -11.25
N GLY A 834 36.41 -7.65 -11.87
CA GLY A 834 37.23 -8.73 -12.47
C GLY A 834 37.36 -10.07 -11.72
N ASP A 835 36.62 -10.32 -10.64
CA ASP A 835 36.67 -11.57 -9.87
C ASP A 835 35.66 -12.63 -10.36
N ILE A 836 36.14 -13.64 -11.11
CA ILE A 836 35.30 -14.67 -11.74
C ILE A 836 34.83 -15.75 -10.74
N LYS A 837 35.53 -15.95 -9.62
CA LYS A 837 35.21 -17.03 -8.67
C LYS A 837 33.97 -16.69 -7.85
N SER A 838 33.90 -15.47 -7.34
CA SER A 838 32.71 -14.93 -6.65
C SER A 838 31.49 -14.88 -7.58
N VAL A 839 31.67 -14.62 -8.88
CA VAL A 839 30.57 -14.68 -9.87
C VAL A 839 29.98 -16.09 -10.02
N VAL A 840 30.80 -17.14 -10.02
CA VAL A 840 30.32 -18.53 -10.13
C VAL A 840 29.64 -18.99 -8.83
N GLU A 841 30.21 -18.63 -7.69
CA GLU A 841 29.64 -18.91 -6.35
C GLU A 841 28.27 -18.20 -6.20
N ASN A 842 28.16 -16.93 -6.59
CA ASN A 842 26.91 -16.15 -6.52
C ASN A 842 25.84 -16.58 -7.54
N LEU A 843 26.23 -17.07 -8.73
CA LEU A 843 25.29 -17.66 -9.70
C LEU A 843 24.64 -18.94 -9.18
N ILE A 844 25.39 -19.78 -8.46
CA ILE A 844 24.85 -20.98 -7.80
C ILE A 844 23.84 -20.59 -6.70
N GLY A 845 24.09 -19.49 -5.98
CA GLY A 845 23.15 -18.89 -5.03
C GLY A 845 21.83 -18.41 -5.68
N MET A 846 21.89 -17.81 -6.87
CA MET A 846 20.68 -17.43 -7.64
C MET A 846 19.89 -18.65 -8.13
N PHE A 847 20.56 -19.73 -8.57
CA PHE A 847 19.88 -20.98 -8.93
C PHE A 847 19.22 -21.65 -7.72
N ALA A 848 19.92 -21.69 -6.57
CA ALA A 848 19.36 -22.17 -5.31
C ALA A 848 18.15 -21.33 -4.87
N SER A 849 18.15 -20.02 -5.18
CA SER A 849 17.03 -19.11 -4.93
C SER A 849 15.80 -19.43 -5.79
N THR A 850 16.00 -19.76 -7.08
CA THR A 850 14.89 -20.19 -7.94
C THR A 850 14.30 -21.53 -7.49
N CYS A 851 15.14 -22.46 -7.01
CA CYS A 851 14.67 -23.70 -6.40
C CYS A 851 13.93 -23.45 -5.07
N ALA A 852 14.38 -22.48 -4.26
CA ALA A 852 13.68 -22.09 -3.04
C ALA A 852 12.30 -21.49 -3.34
N TYR A 853 12.20 -20.60 -4.33
CA TYR A 853 10.92 -20.04 -4.77
C TYR A 853 9.98 -21.10 -5.37
N ALA A 854 10.48 -21.97 -6.25
CA ALA A 854 9.68 -23.06 -6.82
C ALA A 854 9.20 -24.05 -5.75
N ASN A 855 10.04 -24.34 -4.75
CA ASN A 855 9.65 -25.15 -3.61
C ASN A 855 8.58 -24.43 -2.76
N ALA A 856 8.66 -23.11 -2.57
CA ALA A 856 7.63 -22.36 -1.84
C ALA A 856 6.26 -22.44 -2.52
N VAL A 857 6.21 -22.28 -3.84
CA VAL A 857 4.97 -22.42 -4.62
C VAL A 857 4.45 -23.85 -4.55
N GLN A 858 5.32 -24.86 -4.68
CA GLN A 858 4.92 -26.26 -4.57
C GLN A 858 4.42 -26.63 -3.16
N MET A 859 4.99 -26.02 -2.11
CA MET A 859 4.53 -26.19 -0.72
C MET A 859 3.08 -25.72 -0.57
N GLU A 860 2.73 -24.57 -1.17
CA GLU A 860 1.36 -24.04 -1.14
C GLU A 860 0.40 -24.90 -1.95
N LEU A 861 0.78 -25.32 -3.15
CA LEU A 861 -0.05 -26.18 -4.01
C LEU A 861 -0.33 -27.54 -3.37
N ASN A 862 0.69 -28.19 -2.80
CA ASN A 862 0.51 -29.47 -2.10
C ASN A 862 -0.42 -29.36 -0.88
N MET A 863 -0.46 -28.19 -0.25
CA MET A 863 -1.34 -27.92 0.89
C MET A 863 -2.78 -27.69 0.42
N CYS A 864 -2.97 -26.96 -0.67
CA CYS A 864 -4.26 -26.84 -1.33
C CYS A 864 -4.79 -28.21 -1.75
N ASP A 865 -3.96 -29.04 -2.40
CA ASP A 865 -4.33 -30.40 -2.81
C ASP A 865 -4.74 -31.28 -1.62
N LEU A 866 -4.04 -31.17 -0.48
CA LEU A 866 -4.36 -31.95 0.72
C LEU A 866 -5.67 -31.50 1.40
N VAL A 867 -5.93 -30.20 1.41
CA VAL A 867 -7.19 -29.62 1.91
C VAL A 867 -8.36 -30.02 1.01
N LEU A 868 -8.14 -30.04 -0.31
CA LEU A 868 -9.11 -30.51 -1.30
C LEU A 868 -9.38 -32.02 -1.16
N GLU A 869 -8.35 -32.85 -0.98
CA GLU A 869 -8.51 -34.30 -0.71
C GLU A 869 -9.32 -34.56 0.58
N TYR A 870 -9.13 -33.75 1.62
CA TYR A 870 -9.93 -33.83 2.86
C TYR A 870 -11.41 -33.50 2.61
N ALA A 871 -11.68 -32.45 1.83
CA ALA A 871 -13.03 -32.03 1.47
C ALA A 871 -13.74 -33.04 0.55
N GLU A 872 -13.01 -33.73 -0.34
CA GLU A 872 -13.57 -34.62 -1.37
C GLU A 872 -13.74 -36.09 -0.92
N GLU A 873 -12.87 -36.63 -0.06
CA GLU A 873 -12.83 -38.08 0.25
C GLU A 873 -13.40 -38.48 1.63
N GLY A 874 -13.84 -37.54 2.45
CA GLY A 874 -14.38 -37.83 3.80
C GLY A 874 -13.31 -38.31 4.79
N MET A 875 -12.09 -37.81 4.66
CA MET A 875 -10.94 -38.11 5.50
C MET A 875 -11.20 -37.70 6.96
N THR A 876 -10.78 -38.50 7.93
CA THR A 876 -10.97 -38.15 9.35
C THR A 876 -10.00 -37.06 9.79
N GLU A 877 -10.39 -36.22 10.77
CA GLU A 877 -9.53 -35.14 11.29
C GLU A 877 -8.16 -35.67 11.80
N GLN A 878 -8.13 -36.88 12.35
CA GLN A 878 -6.91 -37.55 12.79
C GLN A 878 -5.98 -37.91 11.62
N GLU A 879 -6.56 -38.18 10.45
CA GLU A 879 -5.85 -38.54 9.23
C GLU A 879 -5.35 -37.30 8.48
N LEU A 880 -6.13 -36.21 8.49
CA LEU A 880 -5.70 -34.88 8.04
C LEU A 880 -4.51 -34.38 8.86
N ARG A 881 -4.61 -34.40 10.20
CA ARG A 881 -3.52 -34.03 11.13
C ARG A 881 -2.23 -34.79 10.82
N LYS A 882 -2.33 -36.09 10.53
CA LYS A 882 -1.18 -36.95 10.19
C LYS A 882 -0.56 -36.58 8.84
N ARG A 883 -1.37 -36.32 7.80
CA ARG A 883 -0.87 -35.95 6.46
C ARG A 883 -0.27 -34.54 6.44
N LEU A 884 -0.93 -33.56 7.08
CA LEU A 884 -0.41 -32.20 7.28
C LEU A 884 0.94 -32.22 7.98
N GLY A 885 1.06 -33.07 8.99
CA GLY A 885 2.30 -33.28 9.69
C GLY A 885 3.44 -33.83 8.84
N LYS A 886 3.13 -34.81 7.98
CA LYS A 886 4.09 -35.42 7.06
C LYS A 886 4.54 -34.42 5.98
N GLU A 887 3.62 -33.60 5.47
CA GLU A 887 3.96 -32.50 4.56
C GLU A 887 4.80 -31.41 5.26
N ALA A 888 4.47 -31.04 6.51
CA ALA A 888 5.30 -30.14 7.30
C ALA A 888 6.75 -30.65 7.46
N ALA A 889 6.93 -31.93 7.76
CA ALA A 889 8.26 -32.54 7.88
C ALA A 889 9.02 -32.58 6.55
N LYS A 890 8.34 -32.86 5.43
CA LYS A 890 8.93 -32.79 4.08
C LYS A 890 9.33 -31.36 3.71
N ASN A 891 8.47 -30.39 4.01
CA ASN A 891 8.69 -28.99 3.71
C ASN A 891 9.82 -28.39 4.56
N LEU A 892 9.94 -28.81 5.82
CA LEU A 892 11.10 -28.53 6.67
C LEU A 892 12.40 -29.11 6.07
N ALA A 893 12.38 -30.35 5.59
CA ALA A 893 13.54 -30.96 4.95
C ALA A 893 13.95 -30.25 3.65
N ALA A 894 12.97 -29.86 2.82
CA ALA A 894 13.20 -29.09 1.60
C ALA A 894 13.76 -27.69 1.90
N THR A 895 13.24 -27.01 2.92
CA THR A 895 13.74 -25.72 3.40
C THR A 895 15.16 -25.84 3.92
N ALA A 896 15.47 -26.88 4.70
CA ALA A 896 16.83 -27.19 5.17
C ALA A 896 17.80 -27.44 4.01
N ALA A 897 17.37 -28.14 2.95
CA ALA A 897 18.17 -28.37 1.75
C ALA A 897 18.42 -27.07 0.96
N ASN A 898 17.42 -26.18 0.87
CA ASN A 898 17.54 -24.86 0.24
C ASN A 898 18.54 -23.98 1.02
N ILE A 899 18.46 -23.99 2.35
CA ILE A 899 19.42 -23.33 3.25
C ILE A 899 20.82 -23.91 3.03
N LEU A 900 20.99 -25.24 2.97
CA LEU A 900 22.30 -25.87 2.71
C LEU A 900 22.90 -25.49 1.35
N ALA A 901 22.06 -25.39 0.32
CA ALA A 901 22.46 -24.97 -1.01
C ALA A 901 22.94 -23.50 -1.02
N LEU A 902 22.34 -22.63 -0.19
CA LEU A 902 22.75 -21.25 0.03
C LEU A 902 24.01 -21.14 0.93
N VAL A 903 24.21 -22.04 1.90
CA VAL A 903 25.38 -22.07 2.81
C VAL A 903 26.66 -22.52 2.11
N ASN A 904 26.59 -23.53 1.23
CA ASN A 904 27.75 -24.05 0.48
C ASN A 904 28.39 -22.99 -0.45
N VAL A 905 27.71 -21.86 -0.66
CA VAL A 905 28.20 -20.69 -1.40
C VAL A 905 28.95 -19.70 -0.48
N ASN A 906 28.68 -19.68 0.82
CA ASN A 906 29.04 -18.57 1.71
C ASN A 906 30.18 -18.83 2.71
N THR A 907 30.63 -20.07 2.96
CA THR A 907 31.65 -20.30 4.00
C THR A 907 32.50 -21.54 3.75
N SER A 908 33.78 -21.36 3.47
CA SER A 908 34.80 -22.38 3.74
C SER A 908 35.23 -22.28 5.21
N GLY A 909 34.40 -22.76 6.15
CA GLY A 909 34.83 -22.87 7.55
C GLY A 909 33.80 -23.06 8.68
N SER A 910 32.48 -23.00 8.45
CA SER A 910 31.48 -23.12 9.54
C SER A 910 30.91 -24.53 9.70
N ASN A 911 30.59 -24.92 10.95
CA ASN A 911 30.01 -26.21 11.34
C ASN A 911 28.53 -26.41 10.91
N ILE A 912 27.95 -25.44 10.20
CA ILE A 912 26.53 -25.35 9.82
C ILE A 912 26.07 -26.53 8.94
N GLY A 913 26.96 -27.02 8.05
CA GLY A 913 26.63 -28.17 7.19
C GLY A 913 26.38 -29.48 7.97
N GLY A 914 27.02 -29.66 9.13
CA GLY A 914 26.80 -30.80 10.02
C GLY A 914 25.47 -30.71 10.78
N GLU A 915 25.09 -29.51 11.23
CA GLU A 915 23.81 -29.24 11.89
C GLU A 915 22.64 -29.45 10.93
N ILE A 916 22.73 -28.92 9.70
CA ILE A 916 21.71 -29.15 8.67
C ILE A 916 21.61 -30.64 8.27
N GLY A 917 22.74 -31.35 8.23
CA GLY A 917 22.74 -32.81 8.01
C GLY A 917 22.00 -33.59 9.11
N ASN A 918 22.13 -33.16 10.37
CA ASN A 918 21.40 -33.76 11.50
C ASN A 918 19.91 -33.42 11.46
N ILE A 919 19.54 -32.18 11.08
CA ILE A 919 18.16 -31.75 10.88
C ILE A 919 17.50 -32.56 9.75
N MET A 920 18.15 -32.69 8.59
CA MET A 920 17.66 -33.50 7.48
C MET A 920 17.49 -34.98 7.89
N THR A 921 18.45 -35.54 8.63
CA THR A 921 18.35 -36.92 9.14
C THR A 921 17.17 -37.08 10.11
N THR A 922 16.92 -36.08 10.96
CA THR A 922 15.78 -36.06 11.90
C THR A 922 14.45 -35.97 11.15
N MET A 923 14.34 -35.11 10.13
CA MET A 923 13.12 -34.94 9.33
C MET A 923 12.82 -36.16 8.44
N VAL A 924 13.85 -36.79 7.86
CA VAL A 924 13.70 -38.07 7.13
C VAL A 924 13.22 -39.18 8.07
N GLY A 925 13.67 -39.19 9.32
CA GLY A 925 13.18 -40.10 10.35
C GLY A 925 11.71 -39.87 10.75
N LEU A 926 11.26 -38.61 10.83
CA LEU A 926 9.87 -38.26 11.12
C LEU A 926 8.93 -38.50 9.92
N ALA A 927 9.40 -38.30 8.69
CA ALA A 927 8.62 -38.55 7.48
C ALA A 927 8.50 -40.04 7.10
N GLY A 928 9.41 -40.88 7.62
CA GLY A 928 9.51 -42.31 7.35
C GLY A 928 9.00 -43.25 8.46
N SER A 929 8.40 -42.74 9.54
CA SER A 929 7.88 -43.58 10.62
C SER A 929 6.60 -44.33 10.20
N ASP A 930 6.46 -45.58 10.64
CA ASP A 930 5.33 -46.47 10.30
C ASP A 930 3.97 -45.84 10.61
N ASP A 931 2.94 -46.27 9.87
CA ASP A 931 1.58 -45.70 9.83
C ASP A 931 0.84 -45.62 11.17
N ASN A 932 1.39 -46.17 12.27
CA ASN A 932 0.77 -46.21 13.59
C ASN A 932 1.48 -45.33 14.66
N SER A 933 2.40 -44.43 14.29
CA SER A 933 3.08 -43.55 15.24
C SER A 933 2.54 -42.11 15.19
N GLU A 934 2.16 -41.55 16.35
CA GLU A 934 1.83 -40.11 16.48
C GLU A 934 3.09 -39.27 16.30
N MET A 935 2.96 -38.20 15.51
CA MET A 935 4.06 -37.33 15.15
C MET A 935 4.36 -36.32 16.27
N ASP A 936 5.63 -36.25 16.70
CA ASP A 936 6.06 -35.41 17.83
C ASP A 936 6.09 -33.92 17.43
N MET A 937 4.99 -33.23 17.72
CA MET A 937 4.76 -31.82 17.40
C MET A 937 5.74 -30.86 18.07
N GLY A 938 6.16 -31.15 19.31
CA GLY A 938 7.14 -30.32 20.01
C GLY A 938 8.48 -30.33 19.27
N LYS A 939 8.90 -31.53 18.83
CA LYS A 939 10.13 -31.71 18.07
C LYS A 939 10.09 -31.05 16.68
N LEU A 940 8.91 -30.99 16.05
CA LEU A 940 8.69 -30.33 14.75
C LEU A 940 8.79 -28.81 14.84
N VAL A 941 8.15 -28.23 15.85
CA VAL A 941 8.22 -26.79 16.13
C VAL A 941 9.63 -26.39 16.57
N ASP A 942 10.29 -27.15 17.43
CA ASP A 942 11.69 -26.89 17.82
C ASP A 942 12.63 -26.96 16.61
N THR A 943 12.39 -27.89 15.69
CA THR A 943 13.19 -28.00 14.45
C THR A 943 12.91 -26.85 13.49
N PHE A 944 11.66 -26.40 13.38
CA PHE A 944 11.29 -25.21 12.61
C PHE A 944 11.97 -23.96 13.15
N LEU A 945 11.86 -23.69 14.45
CA LEU A 945 12.48 -22.52 15.09
C LEU A 945 14.00 -22.55 14.93
N HIS A 946 14.61 -23.73 15.00
CA HIS A 946 16.04 -23.90 14.76
C HIS A 946 16.43 -23.62 13.29
N LEU A 947 15.64 -24.07 12.32
CA LEU A 947 15.82 -23.78 10.89
C LEU A 947 15.58 -22.30 10.56
N GLU A 948 14.57 -21.70 11.17
CA GLU A 948 14.24 -20.28 11.02
C GLU A 948 15.39 -19.41 11.54
N ASN A 949 15.97 -19.75 12.70
CA ASN A 949 17.14 -19.05 13.23
C ASN A 949 18.38 -19.23 12.34
N LEU A 950 18.59 -20.41 11.77
CA LEU A 950 19.66 -20.65 10.78
C LEU A 950 19.43 -19.85 9.49
N ALA A 951 18.19 -19.76 9.00
CA ALA A 951 17.83 -18.97 7.83
C ALA A 951 18.06 -17.48 8.06
N LYS A 952 17.63 -16.94 9.21
CA LYS A 952 17.89 -15.55 9.64
C LYS A 952 19.39 -15.24 9.63
N LEU A 953 20.21 -16.11 10.25
CA LEU A 953 21.67 -15.96 10.30
C LEU A 953 22.33 -15.91 8.89
N LEU A 954 21.78 -16.62 7.90
CA LEU A 954 22.31 -16.68 6.53
C LEU A 954 21.84 -15.54 5.63
N ILE A 955 20.63 -15.05 5.88
CA ILE A 955 20.08 -13.87 5.22
C ILE A 955 20.82 -12.62 5.72
N GLY A 956 21.38 -12.67 6.93
CA GLY A 956 22.14 -11.57 7.56
C GLY A 956 21.32 -10.80 8.58
N ILE A 957 20.29 -11.45 9.14
CA ILE A 957 19.34 -10.96 10.15
C ILE A 957 19.76 -11.48 11.52
#